data_AF-A0A812NI35-F1
#
_entry.id   AF-A0A812NI35-F1
#
_cell.length_a   1.000
_cell.length_b   1.000
_cell.length_c   1.000
_cell.angle_alpha   90.00
_cell.angle_beta   90.00
_cell.angle_gamma   90.00
#
_symmetry.space_group_name_H-M   'P 1'
#
loop_
_entity.id
_entity.type
_entity.pdbx_description
1 polymer ?
#
loop_
_entity_poly.entity_id
_entity_poly.type
_entity_poly.pdbx_seq_one_letter_code
_entity_poly.pdbx_strand_id
1 'polypeptide(L)'
;MRASLLLVAAWAAHATNDKQLLAQRSLELLAQWQEEWRSTAVTEARQAVESGQANSAQEQGADPARAGAFLDCADSDDFWPRFREVFRSFGPLSPDTGTMAYMKWKQWELFIDGLDVAQDAGALDGIVVPLAGEWRPDGSSYFTRIQEKRDWVLAMQKSQWQGLFGSPPKWSAGNLVGFMRCPAGFVLVQYVVFLVHKLRSELSVEAAQTNLESMLYAFVNIFDAHFDHLESSNWNYSSFDLAVNLNIEDERHFPRYADFVAAQDNPPVYEPRWQDEWPEHVSWIQRGAPKELEKLRIALVGEHGPSNLEHLEALSAALEDWSLPGVEAAHFFTYLWQLADLSDGSSLRSSLRITWEAFWGEPLTESAGRDKKSQPLWTIDQAVWALTEYARREPFLQRSEAIVCSEPLWLCVLLHFVGGKRILTRASAAGRVMCLLVDFEQVFGIGEVDNFWEILRQVRPTLHGSHVVTATSRITAEMLDWQAGLRVPYVPFLSLHVKARYAPVRDEVLFFRSLLPAGATFHRVLRLIEAERQAAGPSGPSIVAMTRAISYEEMASFQAVVMLPHIPNALRLSDCYAMGLPLFIPGEPLIHKFIWPDDPLPLLSKARMPDAPSDVRFPRSPLEFQSEGRRFYKFREERHYWLQYTEWWLRPHLLHFSSARDLLDKLAEFAQGRTVSAAMLNHQAKMRTDVLDYWRSGLSAALADWAG
;
A
#
# COMPACT_ATOMS: atom_id res chain seq x y z
N MET A 1 -8.20 2.89 46.81
CA MET A 1 -8.32 4.03 47.76
C MET A 1 -7.85 3.67 49.18
N ARG A 2 -8.42 2.64 49.87
CA ARG A 2 -7.89 2.16 51.17
C ARG A 2 -6.43 1.64 51.11
N ALA A 3 -6.05 0.94 50.04
CA ALA A 3 -4.67 0.49 49.81
C ALA A 3 -3.67 1.66 49.59
N SER A 4 -4.12 2.74 48.94
CA SER A 4 -3.31 3.93 48.67
C SER A 4 -3.05 4.76 49.94
N LEU A 5 -4.02 4.82 50.86
CA LEU A 5 -3.87 5.46 52.17
C LEU A 5 -2.92 4.67 53.10
N LEU A 6 -2.87 3.34 52.98
CA LEU A 6 -1.94 2.48 53.71
C LEU A 6 -0.49 2.60 53.17
N LEU A 7 -0.30 2.77 51.86
CA LEU A 7 1.01 3.03 51.27
C LEU A 7 1.57 4.41 51.68
N VAL A 8 0.72 5.44 51.72
CA VAL A 8 1.13 6.79 52.17
C VAL A 8 1.45 6.81 53.67
N ALA A 9 0.73 6.03 54.49
CA ALA A 9 1.06 5.85 55.91
C ALA A 9 2.37 5.06 56.12
N ALA A 10 2.65 4.05 55.28
CA ALA A 10 3.91 3.31 55.29
C ALA A 10 5.11 4.18 54.86
N TRP A 11 4.89 5.10 53.92
CA TRP A 11 5.90 6.03 53.45
C TRP A 11 6.17 7.16 54.46
N ALA A 12 5.13 7.69 55.14
CA ALA A 12 5.28 8.66 56.22
C ALA A 12 5.97 8.07 57.47
N ALA A 13 5.83 6.76 57.70
CA ALA A 13 6.51 6.05 58.79
C ALA A 13 8.00 5.75 58.51
N HIS A 14 8.48 5.94 57.27
CA HIS A 14 9.89 5.77 56.88
C HIS A 14 10.84 6.76 57.58
N ALA A 15 10.30 7.73 58.31
CA ALA A 15 11.03 8.69 59.13
C ALA A 15 11.40 8.17 60.55
N THR A 16 11.09 6.92 60.92
CA THR A 16 11.42 6.37 62.25
C THR A 16 12.23 5.08 62.19
N ASN A 17 13.15 4.94 63.14
CA ASN A 17 14.41 4.19 63.00
C ASN A 17 14.33 2.68 63.30
N ASP A 18 13.18 2.02 63.08
CA ASP A 18 13.01 0.61 63.43
C ASP A 18 12.63 -0.26 62.20
N LYS A 19 13.65 -0.54 61.38
CA LYS A 19 13.53 -1.22 60.07
C LYS A 19 13.26 -2.72 60.16
N GLN A 20 13.58 -3.37 61.28
CA GLN A 20 13.48 -4.83 61.40
C GLN A 20 12.05 -5.30 61.73
N LEU A 21 11.36 -4.62 62.64
CA LEU A 21 9.99 -4.98 63.01
C LEU A 21 9.00 -4.76 61.85
N LEU A 22 9.25 -3.74 61.01
CA LEU A 22 8.42 -3.41 59.85
C LEU A 22 8.65 -4.34 58.65
N ALA A 23 9.89 -4.77 58.40
CA ALA A 23 10.17 -5.77 57.37
C ALA A 23 9.47 -7.11 57.70
N GLN A 24 9.50 -7.52 58.97
CA GLN A 24 8.83 -8.73 59.43
C GLN A 24 7.30 -8.62 59.30
N ARG A 25 6.70 -7.49 59.67
CA ARG A 25 5.25 -7.25 59.55
C ARG A 25 4.77 -7.10 58.10
N SER A 26 5.64 -6.61 57.21
CA SER A 26 5.36 -6.51 55.78
C SER A 26 5.42 -7.88 55.11
N LEU A 27 6.34 -8.75 55.51
CA LEU A 27 6.41 -10.15 55.09
C LEU A 27 5.22 -10.98 55.60
N GLU A 28 4.76 -10.74 56.83
CA GLU A 28 3.55 -11.37 57.39
C GLU A 28 2.28 -10.95 56.63
N LEU A 29 2.14 -9.66 56.29
CA LEU A 29 1.02 -9.15 55.48
C LEU A 29 1.08 -9.67 54.04
N LEU A 30 2.28 -9.81 53.46
CA LEU A 30 2.46 -10.38 52.12
C LEU A 30 2.09 -11.87 52.10
N ALA A 31 2.48 -12.62 53.14
CA ALA A 31 2.13 -14.03 53.30
C ALA A 31 0.61 -14.21 53.51
N GLN A 32 -0.01 -13.37 54.33
CA GLN A 32 -1.46 -13.38 54.54
C GLN A 32 -2.23 -13.04 53.25
N TRP A 33 -1.73 -12.08 52.46
CA TRP A 33 -2.31 -11.73 51.17
C TRP A 33 -2.12 -12.83 50.12
N GLN A 34 -0.97 -13.52 50.11
CA GLN A 34 -0.75 -14.70 49.26
C GLN A 34 -1.67 -15.87 49.63
N GLU A 35 -1.96 -16.07 50.92
CA GLU A 35 -2.90 -17.09 51.41
C GLU A 35 -4.34 -16.76 51.00
N GLU A 36 -4.78 -15.50 51.15
CA GLU A 36 -6.10 -15.02 50.73
C GLU A 36 -6.29 -15.11 49.21
N TRP A 37 -5.28 -14.71 48.43
CA TRP A 37 -5.30 -14.79 46.97
C TRP A 37 -5.30 -16.24 46.47
N ARG A 38 -4.50 -17.12 47.07
CA ARG A 38 -4.53 -18.57 46.77
C ARG A 38 -5.88 -19.19 47.11
N SER A 39 -6.50 -18.82 48.24
CA SER A 39 -7.82 -19.37 48.61
C SER A 39 -8.93 -18.91 47.66
N THR A 40 -8.87 -17.65 47.20
CA THR A 40 -9.87 -17.06 46.29
C THR A 40 -9.71 -17.63 44.88
N ALA A 41 -8.48 -17.66 44.35
CA ALA A 41 -8.18 -18.18 43.02
C ALA A 41 -8.45 -19.70 42.90
N VAL A 42 -8.17 -20.47 43.95
CA VAL A 42 -8.47 -21.92 43.97
C VAL A 42 -9.98 -22.16 44.08
N THR A 43 -10.72 -21.34 44.83
CA THR A 43 -12.19 -21.45 44.93
C THR A 43 -12.88 -21.09 43.62
N GLU A 44 -12.44 -20.02 42.95
CA GLU A 44 -12.96 -19.59 41.65
C GLU A 44 -12.61 -20.58 40.52
N ALA A 45 -11.39 -21.12 40.52
CA ALA A 45 -10.98 -22.15 39.57
C ALA A 45 -11.80 -23.44 39.77
N ARG A 46 -12.07 -23.82 41.02
CA ARG A 46 -12.87 -24.99 41.36
C ARG A 46 -14.34 -24.81 40.99
N GLN A 47 -14.93 -23.63 41.19
CA GLN A 47 -16.27 -23.29 40.71
C GLN A 47 -16.36 -23.25 39.17
N ALA A 48 -15.32 -22.81 38.46
CA ALA A 48 -15.29 -22.81 36.99
C ALA A 48 -15.20 -24.24 36.40
N VAL A 49 -14.51 -25.15 37.10
CA VAL A 49 -14.43 -26.57 36.75
C VAL A 49 -15.74 -27.30 37.10
N GLU A 50 -16.31 -27.03 38.28
CA GLU A 50 -17.56 -27.66 38.75
C GLU A 50 -18.80 -27.15 38.00
N SER A 51 -18.78 -25.93 37.44
CA SER A 51 -19.87 -25.37 36.61
C SER A 51 -19.83 -25.83 35.15
N GLY A 52 -18.86 -26.66 34.74
CA GLY A 52 -18.75 -27.17 33.38
C GLY A 52 -18.39 -26.14 32.31
N GLN A 53 -18.09 -24.89 32.69
CA GLN A 53 -17.77 -23.80 31.76
C GLN A 53 -16.41 -23.97 31.05
N ALA A 54 -15.55 -24.88 31.52
CA ALA A 54 -14.25 -25.14 30.90
C ALA A 54 -14.33 -25.93 29.58
N ASN A 55 -15.39 -26.73 29.38
CA ASN A 55 -15.50 -27.62 28.21
C ASN A 55 -16.32 -27.05 27.04
N SER A 56 -16.95 -25.89 27.19
CA SER A 56 -17.77 -25.28 26.12
C SER A 56 -17.02 -24.23 25.27
N ALA A 57 -15.74 -23.98 25.55
CA ALA A 57 -14.97 -22.93 24.87
C ALA A 57 -14.39 -23.37 23.52
N GLN A 58 -14.55 -24.64 23.11
CA GLN A 58 -13.80 -25.19 21.99
C GLN A 58 -14.49 -25.08 20.61
N GLU A 59 -15.75 -24.65 20.51
CA GLU A 59 -16.44 -24.54 19.20
C GLU A 59 -17.44 -23.38 19.07
N GLN A 60 -17.27 -22.28 19.80
CA GLN A 60 -18.02 -21.06 19.47
C GLN A 60 -17.27 -20.30 18.38
N GLY A 61 -17.70 -20.50 17.13
CA GLY A 61 -17.26 -19.70 15.99
C GLY A 61 -17.32 -18.21 16.32
N ALA A 62 -16.31 -17.47 15.85
CA ALA A 62 -16.16 -16.04 16.12
C ALA A 62 -17.47 -15.28 15.86
N ASP A 63 -18.05 -14.70 16.90
CA ASP A 63 -19.25 -13.86 16.84
C ASP A 63 -18.86 -12.48 16.27
N PRO A 64 -19.26 -12.13 15.03
CA PRO A 64 -18.93 -10.85 14.42
C PRO A 64 -19.50 -9.65 15.20
N ALA A 65 -20.62 -9.84 15.93
CA ALA A 65 -21.22 -8.77 16.73
C ALA A 65 -20.33 -8.39 17.92
N ARG A 66 -19.59 -9.35 18.49
CA ARG A 66 -18.58 -9.07 19.51
C ARG A 66 -17.40 -8.29 18.95
N ALA A 67 -16.92 -8.59 17.74
CA ALA A 67 -15.81 -7.86 17.12
C ALA A 67 -16.16 -6.39 16.82
N GLY A 68 -17.40 -6.11 16.36
CA GLY A 68 -17.91 -4.74 16.19
C GLY A 68 -17.94 -3.96 17.51
N ALA A 69 -18.37 -4.60 18.60
CA ALA A 69 -18.36 -4.03 19.95
C ALA A 69 -16.96 -3.83 20.56
N PHE A 70 -15.88 -4.32 19.93
CA PHE A 70 -14.51 -4.02 20.34
C PHE A 70 -13.86 -2.91 19.49
N LEU A 71 -14.27 -2.76 18.23
CA LEU A 71 -13.98 -1.56 17.43
C LEU A 71 -14.69 -0.33 18.03
N ASP A 72 -15.84 -0.56 18.65
CA ASP A 72 -16.58 0.44 19.42
C ASP A 72 -16.28 0.29 20.93
N CYS A 73 -15.43 1.15 21.49
CA CYS A 73 -15.01 1.12 22.91
C CYS A 73 -16.10 1.40 23.97
N ALA A 74 -17.36 1.04 23.72
CA ALA A 74 -18.52 1.33 24.56
C ALA A 74 -18.53 0.55 25.89
N ASP A 75 -17.87 -0.61 25.98
CA ASP A 75 -17.98 -1.56 27.12
C ASP A 75 -16.92 -1.38 28.25
N SER A 76 -16.36 -0.19 28.45
CA SER A 76 -15.54 0.10 29.64
C SER A 76 -16.24 1.03 30.61
N ASP A 77 -16.08 0.77 31.91
CA ASP A 77 -16.46 1.64 33.03
C ASP A 77 -16.25 3.14 32.72
N ASP A 78 -17.32 3.84 32.31
CA ASP A 78 -17.57 5.28 32.03
C ASP A 78 -16.52 6.13 31.28
N PHE A 79 -15.25 5.73 31.24
CA PHE A 79 -14.14 6.55 30.77
C PHE A 79 -14.18 6.72 29.26
N TRP A 80 -14.22 5.64 28.48
CA TRP A 80 -14.17 5.75 27.01
C TRP A 80 -15.38 6.46 26.41
N PRO A 81 -16.64 6.20 26.84
CA PRO A 81 -17.80 6.95 26.39
C PRO A 81 -17.67 8.45 26.67
N ARG A 82 -17.29 8.82 27.91
CA ARG A 82 -17.12 10.23 28.30
C ARG A 82 -15.93 10.88 27.62
N PHE A 83 -14.79 10.20 27.52
CA PHE A 83 -13.60 10.69 26.83
C PHE A 83 -13.94 10.96 25.36
N ARG A 84 -14.67 10.05 24.70
CA ARG A 84 -15.14 10.23 23.33
C ARG A 84 -16.11 11.40 23.19
N GLU A 85 -17.06 11.58 24.11
CA GLU A 85 -17.99 12.71 24.11
C GLU A 85 -17.25 14.05 24.23
N VAL A 86 -16.34 14.16 25.20
CA VAL A 86 -15.50 15.36 25.42
C VAL A 86 -14.59 15.59 24.21
N PHE A 87 -13.94 14.54 23.71
CA PHE A 87 -13.07 14.59 22.53
C PHE A 87 -13.84 15.01 21.27
N ARG A 88 -15.06 14.52 21.05
CA ARG A 88 -15.92 14.93 19.92
C ARG A 88 -16.41 16.36 20.06
N SER A 89 -16.77 16.79 21.26
CA SER A 89 -17.39 18.09 21.51
C SER A 89 -16.37 19.23 21.53
N PHE A 90 -15.18 18.97 22.07
CA PHE A 90 -14.18 20.01 22.34
C PHE A 90 -12.85 19.79 21.61
N GLY A 91 -12.65 18.64 20.96
CA GLY A 91 -11.44 18.28 20.25
C GLY A 91 -10.33 17.70 21.15
N PRO A 92 -9.21 17.25 20.56
CA PRO A 92 -8.11 16.58 21.28
C PRO A 92 -7.42 17.48 22.30
N LEU A 93 -7.41 18.79 22.07
CA LEU A 93 -6.60 19.76 22.84
C LEU A 93 -7.38 20.49 23.93
N SER A 94 -8.67 20.19 24.10
CA SER A 94 -9.43 20.84 25.15
C SER A 94 -8.80 20.53 26.52
N PRO A 95 -8.85 21.46 27.49
CA PRO A 95 -8.36 21.19 28.84
C PRO A 95 -8.95 19.91 29.42
N ASP A 96 -10.23 19.65 29.18
CA ASP A 96 -10.92 18.46 29.65
C ASP A 96 -10.40 17.19 28.98
N THR A 97 -10.21 17.20 27.67
CA THR A 97 -9.63 16.07 26.91
C THR A 97 -8.20 15.79 27.38
N GLY A 98 -7.39 16.83 27.55
CA GLY A 98 -6.01 16.75 28.03
C GLY A 98 -5.93 16.20 29.46
N THR A 99 -6.77 16.69 30.38
CA THR A 99 -6.83 16.20 31.77
C THR A 99 -7.25 14.74 31.82
N MET A 100 -8.29 14.34 31.09
CA MET A 100 -8.74 12.95 31.03
C MET A 100 -7.65 12.02 30.48
N ALA A 101 -6.95 12.44 29.42
CA ALA A 101 -5.85 11.68 28.83
C ALA A 101 -4.66 11.56 29.81
N TYR A 102 -4.28 12.66 30.47
CA TYR A 102 -3.20 12.68 31.46
C TYR A 102 -3.48 11.78 32.66
N MET A 103 -4.73 11.74 33.15
CA MET A 103 -5.12 10.82 34.23
C MET A 103 -4.91 9.35 33.84
N LYS A 104 -5.22 8.99 32.59
CA LYS A 104 -4.95 7.64 32.07
C LYS A 104 -3.48 7.35 31.83
N TRP A 105 -2.73 8.35 31.37
CA TRP A 105 -1.28 8.24 31.24
C TRP A 105 -0.61 7.99 32.59
N LYS A 106 -1.01 8.71 33.64
CA LYS A 106 -0.49 8.45 35.00
C LYS A 106 -0.81 7.04 35.50
N GLN A 107 -1.95 6.47 35.14
CA GLN A 107 -2.25 5.07 35.44
C GLN A 107 -1.32 4.11 34.69
N TRP A 108 -0.95 4.44 33.45
CA TRP A 108 0.01 3.68 32.67
C TRP A 108 1.43 3.77 33.24
N GLU A 109 1.92 4.97 33.59
CA GLU A 109 3.22 5.14 34.25
C GLU A 109 3.29 4.34 35.55
N LEU A 110 2.26 4.41 36.39
CA LEU A 110 2.20 3.60 37.63
C LEU A 110 2.22 2.08 37.35
N PHE A 111 1.62 1.64 36.25
CA PHE A 111 1.68 0.25 35.84
C PHE A 111 3.09 -0.14 35.37
N ILE A 112 3.71 0.72 34.57
CA ILE A 112 5.07 0.56 34.08
C ILE A 112 6.08 0.52 35.23
N ASP A 113 5.99 1.44 36.18
CA ASP A 113 6.82 1.44 37.39
C ASP A 113 6.62 0.14 38.18
N GLY A 114 5.38 -0.36 38.23
CA GLY A 114 5.07 -1.66 38.83
C GLY A 114 5.73 -2.84 38.09
N LEU A 115 5.81 -2.81 36.77
CA LEU A 115 6.55 -3.81 35.98
C LEU A 115 8.05 -3.72 36.22
N ASP A 116 8.62 -2.52 36.25
CA ASP A 116 10.05 -2.32 36.50
C ASP A 116 10.43 -2.83 37.90
N VAL A 117 9.61 -2.54 38.92
CA VAL A 117 9.77 -3.10 40.28
C VAL A 117 9.64 -4.63 40.28
N ALA A 118 8.70 -5.20 39.51
CA ALA A 118 8.56 -6.64 39.39
C ALA A 118 9.75 -7.29 38.66
N GLN A 119 10.30 -6.62 37.64
CA GLN A 119 11.47 -7.06 36.91
C GLN A 119 12.71 -7.08 37.81
N ASP A 120 12.96 -5.98 38.52
CA ASP A 120 14.09 -5.83 39.45
C ASP A 120 14.02 -6.83 40.62
N ALA A 121 12.80 -7.20 41.01
CA ALA A 121 12.57 -8.24 42.02
C ALA A 121 12.75 -9.68 41.49
N GLY A 122 13.07 -9.86 40.19
CA GLY A 122 13.12 -11.16 39.54
C GLY A 122 11.74 -11.83 39.42
N ALA A 123 10.65 -11.10 39.69
CA ALA A 123 9.29 -11.64 39.66
C ALA A 123 8.78 -11.90 38.23
N LEU A 124 9.46 -11.35 37.22
CA LEU A 124 9.18 -11.61 35.82
C LEU A 124 10.01 -12.77 35.24
N ASP A 125 11.03 -13.24 35.96
CA ASP A 125 11.91 -14.31 35.49
C ASP A 125 11.17 -15.64 35.40
N GLY A 126 11.15 -16.21 34.18
CA GLY A 126 10.49 -17.49 33.93
C GLY A 126 8.99 -17.37 33.68
N ILE A 127 8.44 -16.16 33.58
CA ILE A 127 7.11 -15.97 33.00
C ILE A 127 7.20 -16.27 31.51
N VAL A 128 6.52 -17.34 31.14
CA VAL A 128 6.39 -17.78 29.75
C VAL A 128 4.96 -17.51 29.33
N VAL A 129 4.83 -16.62 28.36
CA VAL A 129 3.54 -16.29 27.74
C VAL A 129 3.46 -17.00 26.39
N PRO A 130 2.32 -17.61 26.06
CA PRO A 130 2.12 -18.11 24.71
C PRO A 130 2.23 -16.94 23.72
N LEU A 131 3.17 -17.03 22.76
CA LEU A 131 3.17 -16.14 21.61
C LEU A 131 2.07 -16.59 20.67
N ALA A 132 0.95 -15.87 20.69
CA ALA A 132 -0.06 -16.00 19.67
C ALA A 132 0.48 -15.54 18.31
N GLY A 133 0.31 -16.37 17.27
CA GLY A 133 0.56 -15.99 15.87
C GLY A 133 1.28 -17.05 15.03
N GLU A 134 2.12 -17.88 15.65
CA GLU A 134 2.69 -19.06 14.99
C GLU A 134 1.97 -20.29 15.52
N TRP A 135 0.86 -20.64 14.89
CA TRP A 135 0.36 -22.00 15.03
C TRP A 135 1.31 -22.89 14.22
N ARG A 136 1.89 -23.90 14.87
CA ARG A 136 2.33 -25.05 14.08
C ARG A 136 1.10 -25.64 13.37
N PRO A 137 1.24 -26.22 12.17
CA PRO A 137 0.13 -26.90 11.50
C PRO A 137 -0.56 -27.97 12.38
N ASP A 138 0.11 -28.43 13.45
CA ASP A 138 -0.38 -29.40 14.42
C ASP A 138 -1.23 -28.81 15.58
N GLY A 139 -1.44 -27.49 15.62
CA GLY A 139 -2.25 -26.85 16.67
C GLY A 139 -1.50 -26.45 17.95
N SER A 140 -0.18 -26.62 18.03
CA SER A 140 0.59 -26.23 19.22
C SER A 140 1.04 -24.75 19.19
N SER A 141 1.08 -24.12 20.38
CA SER A 141 1.47 -22.72 20.58
C SER A 141 2.98 -22.55 20.78
N TYR A 142 3.57 -21.51 20.18
CA TYR A 142 4.88 -21.02 20.60
C TYR A 142 4.76 -20.33 21.95
N PHE A 143 5.80 -20.43 22.76
CA PHE A 143 5.89 -19.87 24.09
C PHE A 143 7.14 -18.98 24.15
N THR A 144 6.97 -17.68 24.41
CA THR A 144 8.11 -16.78 24.65
C THR A 144 8.26 -16.56 26.13
N ARG A 145 9.50 -16.73 26.57
CA ARG A 145 9.94 -16.25 27.87
C ARG A 145 10.04 -14.73 27.77
N ILE A 146 9.34 -14.04 28.66
CA ILE A 146 9.50 -12.59 28.79
C ILE A 146 10.89 -12.34 29.37
N GLN A 147 11.75 -11.67 28.61
CA GLN A 147 13.11 -11.32 29.03
C GLN A 147 13.21 -9.83 29.37
N GLU A 148 12.38 -9.01 28.72
CA GLU A 148 12.39 -7.57 28.92
C GLU A 148 10.96 -7.00 28.92
N LYS A 149 10.81 -5.79 29.49
CA LYS A 149 9.58 -4.97 29.50
C LYS A 149 8.84 -4.94 28.16
N ARG A 150 9.60 -4.94 27.07
CA ARG A 150 9.09 -4.98 25.69
C ARG A 150 8.26 -6.24 25.40
N ASP A 151 8.71 -7.41 25.86
CA ASP A 151 8.01 -8.68 25.65
C ASP A 151 6.65 -8.71 26.36
N TRP A 152 6.54 -8.03 27.51
CA TRP A 152 5.29 -7.87 28.25
C TRP A 152 4.26 -7.05 27.48
N VAL A 153 4.68 -5.90 26.93
CA VAL A 153 3.80 -5.06 26.10
C VAL A 153 3.33 -5.83 24.86
N LEU A 154 4.23 -6.55 24.20
CA LEU A 154 3.90 -7.41 23.07
C LEU A 154 2.93 -8.54 23.43
N ALA A 155 3.14 -9.20 24.57
CA ALA A 155 2.28 -10.29 25.02
C ALA A 155 0.86 -9.81 25.39
N MET A 156 0.75 -8.64 26.00
CA MET A 156 -0.54 -8.00 26.27
C MET A 156 -1.26 -7.62 24.97
N GLN A 157 -0.56 -7.00 24.03
CA GLN A 157 -1.11 -6.69 22.70
C GLN A 157 -1.59 -7.95 21.98
N LYS A 158 -0.81 -9.04 21.97
CA LYS A 158 -1.19 -10.32 21.35
C LYS A 158 -2.34 -11.03 22.07
N SER A 159 -2.43 -10.95 23.39
CA SER A 159 -3.55 -11.50 24.17
C SER A 159 -4.87 -10.78 23.84
N GLN A 160 -4.82 -9.48 23.52
CA GLN A 160 -5.98 -8.72 23.03
C GLN A 160 -6.45 -9.25 21.68
N TRP A 161 -5.52 -9.57 20.77
CA TRP A 161 -5.83 -10.21 19.48
C TRP A 161 -6.52 -11.57 19.65
N GLN A 162 -6.05 -12.39 20.58
CA GLN A 162 -6.74 -13.65 20.89
C GLN A 162 -8.13 -13.43 21.46
N GLY A 163 -8.39 -12.34 22.20
CA GLY A 163 -9.74 -11.96 22.62
C GLY A 163 -10.64 -11.52 21.47
N LEU A 164 -10.06 -10.99 20.38
CA LEU A 164 -10.78 -10.57 19.17
C LEU A 164 -11.12 -11.75 18.24
N PHE A 165 -10.33 -12.83 18.26
CA PHE A 165 -10.47 -14.00 17.38
C PHE A 165 -10.61 -15.34 18.14
N GLY A 166 -10.92 -15.29 19.45
CA GLY A 166 -11.01 -16.43 20.36
C GLY A 166 -11.31 -16.01 21.82
N SER A 167 -11.22 -16.94 22.78
CA SER A 167 -11.48 -16.65 24.20
C SER A 167 -10.21 -16.15 24.91
N PRO A 168 -10.21 -14.94 25.51
CA PRO A 168 -9.04 -14.41 26.22
C PRO A 168 -8.80 -15.14 27.56
N PRO A 169 -7.57 -15.11 28.12
CA PRO A 169 -7.35 -15.52 29.50
C PRO A 169 -8.12 -14.60 30.46
N LYS A 170 -8.55 -15.11 31.62
CA LYS A 170 -9.21 -14.31 32.66
C LYS A 170 -8.17 -13.50 33.44
N TRP A 171 -8.00 -12.22 33.08
CA TRP A 171 -7.25 -11.24 33.89
C TRP A 171 -8.24 -10.42 34.74
N SER A 172 -7.94 -10.17 36.01
CA SER A 172 -8.74 -9.33 36.92
C SER A 172 -8.43 -7.83 36.76
N ALA A 173 -9.21 -6.89 37.32
CA ALA A 173 -10.57 -6.49 36.95
C ALA A 173 -10.63 -4.96 37.11
N GLY A 174 -11.20 -4.24 36.13
CA GLY A 174 -11.38 -2.78 36.14
C GLY A 174 -10.44 -2.05 35.17
N ASN A 175 -9.29 -1.57 35.64
CA ASN A 175 -8.50 -0.57 34.90
C ASN A 175 -7.65 -1.13 33.75
N LEU A 176 -6.95 -2.24 33.98
CA LEU A 176 -6.14 -2.90 32.93
C LEU A 176 -7.05 -3.48 31.85
N VAL A 177 -8.20 -4.01 32.25
CA VAL A 177 -9.21 -4.57 31.34
C VAL A 177 -9.80 -3.48 30.45
N GLY A 178 -10.20 -2.31 31.00
CA GLY A 178 -10.69 -1.19 30.19
C GLY A 178 -9.64 -0.60 29.25
N PHE A 179 -8.37 -0.57 29.68
CA PHE A 179 -7.23 -0.11 28.88
C PHE A 179 -6.90 -1.10 27.73
N MET A 180 -6.97 -2.39 28.00
CA MET A 180 -6.74 -3.45 27.01
C MET A 180 -7.92 -3.73 26.08
N ARG A 181 -9.13 -3.28 26.42
CA ARG A 181 -10.34 -3.42 25.59
C ARG A 181 -10.41 -2.42 24.43
N CYS A 182 -9.66 -1.32 24.47
CA CYS A 182 -9.72 -0.26 23.47
C CYS A 182 -8.31 0.19 23.02
N PRO A 183 -7.57 -0.63 22.25
CA PRO A 183 -6.23 -0.28 21.76
C PRO A 183 -6.20 1.06 21.01
N ALA A 184 -7.22 1.34 20.19
CA ALA A 184 -7.34 2.60 19.46
C ALA A 184 -7.51 3.81 20.40
N GLY A 185 -8.34 3.69 21.43
CA GLY A 185 -8.51 4.76 22.43
C GLY A 185 -7.24 4.98 23.24
N PHE A 186 -6.47 3.93 23.55
CA PHE A 186 -5.18 4.09 24.22
C PHE A 186 -4.17 4.85 23.36
N VAL A 187 -4.05 4.50 22.07
CA VAL A 187 -3.23 5.25 21.12
C VAL A 187 -3.67 6.72 21.05
N LEU A 188 -4.99 6.98 21.05
CA LEU A 188 -5.55 8.34 21.04
C LEU A 188 -5.22 9.11 22.33
N VAL A 189 -5.26 8.46 23.50
CA VAL A 189 -4.86 9.07 24.79
C VAL A 189 -3.38 9.44 24.78
N GLN A 190 -2.51 8.53 24.33
CA GLN A 190 -1.08 8.82 24.19
C GLN A 190 -0.84 9.99 23.25
N TYR A 191 -1.56 10.02 22.12
CA TYR A 191 -1.50 11.11 21.17
C TYR A 191 -1.90 12.46 21.77
N VAL A 192 -3.02 12.52 22.50
CA VAL A 192 -3.45 13.75 23.17
C VAL A 192 -2.40 14.23 24.17
N VAL A 193 -1.85 13.33 24.99
CA VAL A 193 -0.80 13.68 25.95
C VAL A 193 0.45 14.19 25.25
N PHE A 194 0.88 13.51 24.18
CA PHE A 194 2.00 13.93 23.36
C PHE A 194 1.78 15.34 22.78
N LEU A 195 0.60 15.61 22.20
CA LEU A 195 0.26 16.93 21.67
C LEU A 195 0.28 18.03 22.73
N VAL A 196 -0.31 17.78 23.90
CA VAL A 196 -0.33 18.75 25.00
C VAL A 196 1.08 19.12 25.40
N HIS A 197 1.98 18.15 25.54
CA HIS A 197 3.36 18.44 25.87
C HIS A 197 4.14 19.08 24.72
N LYS A 198 3.90 18.69 23.46
CA LYS A 198 4.49 19.31 22.27
C LYS A 198 4.14 20.80 22.18
N LEU A 199 2.86 21.15 22.38
CA LEU A 199 2.38 22.53 22.37
C LEU A 199 2.95 23.39 23.52
N ARG A 200 3.33 22.76 24.64
CA ARG A 200 3.91 23.45 25.79
C ARG A 200 5.44 23.50 25.75
N SER A 201 6.07 22.91 24.73
CA SER A 201 7.53 22.72 24.64
C SER A 201 8.12 22.04 25.89
N GLU A 202 7.32 21.21 26.58
CA GLU A 202 7.68 20.58 27.86
C GLU A 202 8.38 19.22 27.70
N LEU A 203 8.44 18.67 26.48
CA LEU A 203 9.15 17.43 26.21
C LEU A 203 10.62 17.71 25.92
N SER A 204 11.52 17.06 26.67
CA SER A 204 12.90 16.90 26.19
C SER A 204 12.91 16.07 24.91
N VAL A 205 13.91 16.26 24.04
CA VAL A 205 14.05 15.49 22.79
C VAL A 205 14.06 13.98 23.07
N GLU A 206 14.68 13.55 24.16
CA GLU A 206 14.74 12.14 24.58
C GLU A 206 13.39 11.59 25.04
N ALA A 207 12.60 12.37 25.80
CA ALA A 207 11.26 11.98 26.22
C ALA A 207 10.27 12.00 25.04
N ALA A 208 10.41 12.97 24.13
CA ALA A 208 9.66 13.03 22.87
C ALA A 208 9.99 11.82 22.00
N GLN A 209 11.27 11.46 21.90
CA GLN A 209 11.72 10.31 21.13
C GLN A 209 11.26 8.99 21.76
N THR A 210 11.31 8.83 23.09
CA THR A 210 10.83 7.62 23.78
C THR A 210 9.31 7.46 23.66
N ASN A 211 8.56 8.56 23.80
CA ASN A 211 7.11 8.55 23.61
C ASN A 211 6.74 8.32 22.14
N LEU A 212 7.45 8.96 21.21
CA LEU A 212 7.30 8.73 19.80
C LEU A 212 7.64 7.28 19.47
N GLU A 213 8.73 6.72 19.97
CA GLU A 213 9.10 5.32 19.76
C GLU A 213 8.09 4.38 20.41
N SER A 214 7.52 4.68 21.58
CA SER A 214 6.49 3.86 22.23
C SER A 214 5.15 3.92 21.51
N MET A 215 4.74 5.11 21.08
CA MET A 215 3.58 5.31 20.21
C MET A 215 3.82 4.61 18.89
N LEU A 216 4.94 4.89 18.21
CA LEU A 216 5.37 4.24 16.99
C LEU A 216 5.58 2.76 17.17
N TYR A 217 5.85 2.21 18.35
CA TYR A 217 5.98 0.77 18.56
C TYR A 217 4.60 0.14 18.76
N ALA A 218 3.70 0.84 19.45
CA ALA A 218 2.27 0.51 19.52
C ALA A 218 1.59 0.68 18.15
N PHE A 219 2.04 1.61 17.32
CA PHE A 219 1.67 1.72 15.93
C PHE A 219 2.37 0.56 15.17
N VAL A 220 3.72 0.51 15.10
CA VAL A 220 4.65 -0.35 14.28
C VAL A 220 4.38 -1.84 14.45
N ASN A 221 4.28 -2.36 15.67
CA ASN A 221 4.01 -3.80 15.90
C ASN A 221 2.53 -4.16 15.71
N ILE A 222 1.66 -3.16 15.58
CA ILE A 222 0.30 -3.33 15.12
C ILE A 222 0.24 -3.27 13.56
N PHE A 223 1.27 -2.84 12.81
CA PHE A 223 1.14 -2.69 11.34
C PHE A 223 1.30 -3.96 10.51
N ASP A 224 1.97 -5.02 10.98
CA ASP A 224 2.19 -6.19 10.10
C ASP A 224 0.89 -7.02 9.88
N ALA A 225 -0.17 -6.80 10.67
CA ALA A 225 -1.50 -7.41 10.44
C ALA A 225 -2.72 -6.74 11.14
N HIS A 226 -2.54 -5.64 11.88
CA HIS A 226 -3.33 -5.42 13.09
C HIS A 226 -3.84 -3.98 13.37
N PHE A 227 -3.55 -2.96 12.55
CA PHE A 227 -4.17 -1.64 12.81
C PHE A 227 -5.56 -1.60 12.19
N ASP A 228 -6.37 -0.65 12.64
CA ASP A 228 -7.49 -0.16 11.86
C ASP A 228 -6.95 0.52 10.59
N HIS A 229 -6.45 -0.29 9.66
CA HIS A 229 -5.91 0.17 8.38
C HIS A 229 -6.96 0.98 7.61
N LEU A 230 -8.22 0.94 8.04
CA LEU A 230 -9.39 1.38 7.29
C LEU A 230 -10.11 2.56 7.91
N GLU A 231 -9.56 3.11 9.01
CA GLU A 231 -10.20 4.18 9.77
C GLU A 231 -11.67 3.83 10.11
N SER A 232 -11.93 2.55 10.39
CA SER A 232 -13.21 1.98 10.83
C SER A 232 -13.64 2.44 12.22
N SER A 233 -12.74 3.02 13.01
CA SER A 233 -13.03 3.51 14.35
C SER A 233 -13.96 4.73 14.34
N ASN A 234 -14.85 4.81 15.33
CA ASN A 234 -15.79 5.92 15.49
C ASN A 234 -15.22 7.13 16.24
N TRP A 235 -13.90 7.21 16.38
CA TRP A 235 -13.19 8.30 17.06
C TRP A 235 -13.16 9.61 16.27
N ASN A 236 -13.66 9.59 15.03
CA ASN A 236 -13.65 10.73 14.11
C ASN A 236 -12.23 11.30 13.93
N TYR A 237 -11.18 10.50 14.10
CA TYR A 237 -9.78 10.85 13.88
C TYR A 237 -9.09 9.69 13.18
N SER A 238 -8.38 9.98 12.11
CA SER A 238 -7.66 8.97 11.34
C SER A 238 -6.26 8.74 11.90
N SER A 239 -5.68 7.57 11.67
CA SER A 239 -4.25 7.31 11.98
C SER A 239 -3.31 8.34 11.35
N PHE A 240 -3.74 8.96 10.25
CA PHE A 240 -3.03 10.01 9.54
C PHE A 240 -3.13 11.38 10.22
N ASP A 241 -4.29 11.73 10.80
CA ASP A 241 -4.44 12.91 11.66
C ASP A 241 -3.46 12.84 12.83
N LEU A 242 -3.24 11.63 13.36
CA LEU A 242 -2.24 11.38 14.39
C LEU A 242 -0.83 11.58 13.81
N ALA A 243 -0.53 10.91 12.69
CA ALA A 243 0.79 10.90 12.06
C ALA A 243 1.34 12.29 11.71
N VAL A 244 0.53 13.22 11.21
CA VAL A 244 1.02 14.55 10.81
C VAL A 244 1.60 15.35 11.97
N ASN A 245 1.18 15.05 13.20
CA ASN A 245 1.67 15.74 14.39
C ASN A 245 2.77 14.99 15.13
N LEU A 246 3.02 13.72 14.78
CA LEU A 246 4.08 12.91 15.39
C LEU A 246 5.49 13.29 14.93
N ASN A 247 5.64 14.05 13.85
CA ASN A 247 6.94 14.60 13.52
C ASN A 247 7.33 15.67 14.55
N ILE A 248 8.36 15.35 15.34
CA ILE A 248 8.92 16.25 16.36
C ILE A 248 9.67 17.43 15.76
N GLU A 249 10.10 17.32 14.49
CA GLU A 249 10.83 18.37 13.78
C GLU A 249 9.90 19.46 13.23
N ASP A 250 8.60 19.16 13.06
CA ASP A 250 7.60 20.14 12.64
C ASP A 250 6.88 20.71 13.87
N GLU A 251 7.19 21.94 14.25
CA GLU A 251 6.56 22.62 15.40
C GLU A 251 5.07 22.92 15.17
N ARG A 252 4.60 22.91 13.92
CA ARG A 252 3.21 23.18 13.58
C ARG A 252 2.30 22.05 14.05
N HIS A 253 1.07 22.43 14.40
CA HIS A 253 -0.01 21.49 14.73
C HIS A 253 -1.08 21.53 13.63
N PHE A 254 -1.47 20.35 13.17
CA PHE A 254 -2.52 20.16 12.18
C PHE A 254 -3.61 19.29 12.78
N PRO A 255 -4.78 19.86 13.14
CA PRO A 255 -5.87 19.08 13.71
C PRO A 255 -6.28 17.91 12.81
N ARG A 256 -6.23 18.11 11.48
CA ARG A 256 -6.50 17.10 10.46
C ARG A 256 -5.36 16.95 9.47
N TYR A 257 -5.27 15.76 8.87
CA TYR A 257 -4.42 15.53 7.71
C TYR A 257 -4.74 16.50 6.56
N ALA A 258 -6.03 16.79 6.33
CA ALA A 258 -6.46 17.74 5.32
C ALA A 258 -5.92 19.16 5.58
N ASP A 259 -5.84 19.59 6.84
CA ASP A 259 -5.26 20.89 7.21
C ASP A 259 -3.76 20.92 6.92
N PHE A 260 -3.07 19.79 7.18
CA PHE A 260 -1.67 19.61 6.82
C PHE A 260 -1.48 19.73 5.31
N VAL A 261 -2.25 19.01 4.50
CA VAL A 261 -2.18 19.07 3.03
C VAL A 261 -2.44 20.48 2.52
N ALA A 262 -3.47 21.16 3.02
CA ALA A 262 -3.81 22.52 2.62
C ALA A 262 -2.73 23.55 2.98
N ALA A 263 -1.91 23.27 3.99
CA ALA A 263 -0.79 24.11 4.39
C ALA A 263 0.52 23.80 3.66
N GLN A 264 0.56 22.76 2.81
CA GLN A 264 1.76 22.46 2.04
C GLN A 264 1.88 23.39 0.84
N ASP A 265 3.09 23.94 0.66
CA ASP A 265 3.45 24.68 -0.55
C ASP A 265 3.90 23.70 -1.63
N ASN A 266 3.01 22.79 -2.02
CA ASN A 266 3.27 21.89 -3.12
C ASN A 266 3.04 22.64 -4.43
N PRO A 267 4.00 22.62 -5.36
CA PRO A 267 3.74 23.17 -6.69
C PRO A 267 2.57 22.40 -7.29
N PRO A 268 1.68 23.08 -8.05
CA PRO A 268 0.58 22.40 -8.72
C PRO A 268 1.14 21.31 -9.63
N VAL A 269 0.34 20.26 -9.86
CA VAL A 269 0.67 19.21 -10.81
C VAL A 269 1.15 19.86 -12.09
N TYR A 270 2.39 19.57 -12.48
CA TYR A 270 2.84 19.92 -13.81
C TYR A 270 2.05 19.03 -14.79
N GLU A 271 1.08 19.62 -15.51
CA GLU A 271 0.22 18.97 -16.51
C GLU A 271 0.44 19.57 -17.91
N PRO A 272 1.66 19.52 -18.45
CA PRO A 272 1.82 19.85 -19.86
C PRO A 272 1.04 18.81 -20.68
N ARG A 273 0.38 19.28 -21.74
CA ARG A 273 -0.16 18.36 -22.74
C ARG A 273 1.02 17.61 -23.35
N TRP A 274 0.79 16.39 -23.84
CA TRP A 274 1.83 15.69 -24.60
C TRP A 274 2.33 16.54 -25.78
N GLN A 275 1.47 17.42 -26.31
CA GLN A 275 1.77 18.43 -27.34
C GLN A 275 2.76 19.50 -26.86
N ASP A 276 2.71 19.87 -25.58
CA ASP A 276 3.57 20.90 -24.97
C ASP A 276 4.96 20.33 -24.63
N GLU A 277 5.06 19.02 -24.37
CA GLU A 277 6.34 18.31 -24.16
C GLU A 277 6.94 17.78 -25.47
N TRP A 278 6.17 17.79 -26.55
CA TRP A 278 6.67 17.46 -27.88
C TRP A 278 7.52 18.62 -28.40
N PRO A 279 8.76 18.40 -28.84
CA PRO A 279 9.56 19.49 -29.36
C PRO A 279 8.83 20.17 -30.53
N GLU A 280 8.56 21.48 -30.44
CA GLU A 280 7.97 22.26 -31.55
C GLU A 280 8.80 22.20 -32.85
N HIS A 281 10.02 21.63 -32.79
CA HIS A 281 10.97 21.51 -33.88
C HIS A 281 10.84 20.23 -34.72
N VAL A 282 9.93 19.30 -34.40
CA VAL A 282 9.76 18.09 -35.21
C VAL A 282 8.77 18.30 -36.36
N SER A 283 9.22 19.08 -37.34
CA SER A 283 8.56 19.40 -38.61
C SER A 283 8.41 18.22 -39.60
N TRP A 284 8.54 16.96 -39.15
CA TRP A 284 8.54 15.78 -40.03
C TRP A 284 7.15 15.17 -40.31
N ILE A 285 6.06 15.77 -39.82
CA ILE A 285 4.69 15.21 -39.84
C ILE A 285 4.01 15.15 -41.24
N GLN A 286 4.69 15.48 -42.34
CA GLN A 286 4.06 15.38 -43.68
C GLN A 286 4.70 14.38 -44.64
N ARG A 287 5.48 13.41 -44.16
CA ARG A 287 5.84 12.27 -45.01
C ARG A 287 4.72 11.24 -44.92
N GLY A 288 3.91 11.15 -45.98
CA GLY A 288 2.84 10.17 -46.09
C GLY A 288 3.35 8.75 -45.83
N ALA A 289 2.50 7.90 -45.24
CA ALA A 289 2.82 6.51 -44.97
C ALA A 289 3.38 5.82 -46.23
N PRO A 290 4.35 4.88 -46.10
CA PRO A 290 4.86 4.12 -47.22
C PRO A 290 3.69 3.46 -47.97
N LYS A 291 3.46 3.85 -49.23
CA LYS A 291 2.33 3.38 -50.04
C LYS A 291 2.42 1.89 -50.44
N GLU A 292 3.50 1.21 -50.10
CA GLU A 292 3.85 -0.12 -50.62
C GLU A 292 3.89 -1.24 -49.56
N LEU A 293 3.53 -0.98 -48.29
CA LEU A 293 3.52 -2.03 -47.28
C LEU A 293 2.25 -2.90 -47.38
N GLU A 294 2.44 -4.18 -47.71
CA GLU A 294 1.36 -5.19 -47.73
C GLU A 294 0.84 -5.55 -46.34
N LYS A 295 1.65 -5.38 -45.28
CA LYS A 295 1.27 -5.46 -43.84
C LYS A 295 2.34 -4.75 -43.02
N LEU A 296 1.95 -4.16 -41.90
CA LEU A 296 2.90 -3.65 -40.90
C LEU A 296 3.18 -4.72 -39.85
N ARG A 297 4.42 -5.18 -39.75
CA ARG A 297 4.90 -6.17 -38.78
C ARG A 297 5.50 -5.48 -37.55
N ILE A 298 4.87 -5.71 -36.41
CA ILE A 298 5.29 -5.12 -35.14
C ILE A 298 5.75 -6.21 -34.18
N ALA A 299 6.96 -6.07 -33.66
CA ALA A 299 7.43 -6.88 -32.54
C ALA A 299 7.04 -6.20 -31.22
N LEU A 300 6.16 -6.83 -30.45
CA LEU A 300 5.72 -6.37 -29.14
C LEU A 300 6.60 -7.04 -28.08
N VAL A 301 7.35 -6.24 -27.34
CA VAL A 301 8.25 -6.71 -26.29
C VAL A 301 7.74 -6.20 -24.95
N GLY A 302 7.45 -7.09 -24.04
CA GLY A 302 6.96 -6.69 -22.73
C GLY A 302 6.67 -7.86 -21.83
N GLU A 303 6.94 -7.67 -20.55
CA GLU A 303 6.71 -8.68 -19.52
C GLU A 303 5.22 -9.04 -19.38
N HIS A 304 4.31 -8.05 -19.29
CA HIS A 304 2.90 -8.31 -19.03
C HIS A 304 2.09 -8.39 -20.33
N GLY A 305 1.43 -9.53 -20.55
CA GLY A 305 0.54 -9.73 -21.69
C GLY A 305 -0.53 -8.67 -21.89
N PRO A 306 -1.26 -8.25 -20.82
CA PRO A 306 -2.21 -7.15 -20.90
C PRO A 306 -1.61 -5.83 -21.43
N SER A 307 -0.39 -5.47 -21.02
CA SER A 307 0.30 -4.28 -21.51
C SER A 307 0.53 -4.37 -23.02
N ASN A 308 0.99 -5.54 -23.51
CA ASN A 308 1.24 -5.74 -24.94
C ASN A 308 -0.05 -5.74 -25.79
N LEU A 309 -1.14 -6.33 -25.29
CA LEU A 309 -2.45 -6.23 -25.95
C LEU A 309 -2.90 -4.78 -26.07
N GLU A 310 -2.67 -4.00 -25.02
CA GLU A 310 -3.01 -2.59 -25.03
C GLU A 310 -2.23 -1.80 -26.09
N HIS A 311 -0.93 -2.05 -26.24
CA HIS A 311 -0.16 -1.42 -27.32
C HIS A 311 -0.61 -1.91 -28.70
N LEU A 312 -0.87 -3.20 -28.88
CA LEU A 312 -1.35 -3.74 -30.15
C LEU A 312 -2.65 -3.09 -30.61
N GLU A 313 -3.62 -2.93 -29.71
CA GLU A 313 -4.92 -2.36 -30.04
C GLU A 313 -4.83 -0.84 -30.26
N ALA A 314 -4.02 -0.13 -29.47
CA ALA A 314 -3.75 1.29 -29.70
C ALA A 314 -3.08 1.55 -31.06
N LEU A 315 -2.09 0.72 -31.43
CA LEU A 315 -1.44 0.74 -32.73
C LEU A 315 -2.42 0.44 -33.86
N SER A 316 -3.20 -0.62 -33.73
CA SER A 316 -4.17 -1.03 -34.75
C SER A 316 -5.20 0.07 -34.97
N ALA A 317 -5.73 0.66 -33.90
CA ALA A 317 -6.67 1.78 -33.97
C ALA A 317 -6.07 3.05 -34.57
N ALA A 318 -4.79 3.35 -34.30
CA ALA A 318 -4.10 4.49 -34.89
C ALA A 318 -3.94 4.34 -36.41
N LEU A 319 -3.83 3.11 -36.90
CA LEU A 319 -3.60 2.76 -38.30
C LEU A 319 -4.89 2.53 -39.11
N GLU A 320 -6.06 2.48 -38.47
CA GLU A 320 -7.36 2.31 -39.16
C GLU A 320 -7.55 3.34 -40.30
N ASP A 321 -7.03 4.56 -40.12
CA ASP A 321 -7.12 5.63 -41.12
C ASP A 321 -6.08 5.54 -42.24
N TRP A 322 -5.04 4.69 -42.11
CA TRP A 322 -3.89 4.70 -43.02
C TRP A 322 -4.07 3.90 -44.31
N SER A 323 -5.28 3.39 -44.57
CA SER A 323 -5.56 2.46 -45.69
C SER A 323 -4.61 1.25 -45.74
N LEU A 324 -3.93 0.95 -44.63
CA LEU A 324 -2.99 -0.15 -44.56
C LEU A 324 -3.77 -1.46 -44.34
N PRO A 325 -3.40 -2.55 -45.03
CA PRO A 325 -4.04 -3.88 -44.97
C PRO A 325 -3.96 -4.64 -43.62
N GLY A 326 -3.53 -3.98 -42.54
CA GLY A 326 -3.55 -4.51 -41.17
C GLY A 326 -2.17 -4.65 -40.51
N VAL A 327 -2.20 -4.94 -39.21
CA VAL A 327 -1.01 -5.17 -38.38
C VAL A 327 -0.79 -6.67 -38.19
N GLU A 328 0.41 -7.15 -38.49
CA GLU A 328 0.88 -8.47 -38.10
C GLU A 328 1.75 -8.32 -36.85
N ALA A 329 1.39 -8.95 -35.73
CA ALA A 329 2.13 -8.78 -34.48
C ALA A 329 2.72 -10.10 -33.97
N ALA A 330 3.88 -10.00 -33.31
CA ALA A 330 4.46 -11.08 -32.56
C ALA A 330 4.88 -10.60 -31.17
N HIS A 331 4.67 -11.43 -30.15
CA HIS A 331 4.93 -11.13 -28.76
C HIS A 331 6.23 -11.79 -28.28
N PHE A 332 7.02 -11.07 -27.50
CA PHE A 332 8.32 -11.50 -27.00
C PHE A 332 8.46 -11.19 -25.50
N PHE A 333 9.02 -12.15 -24.77
CA PHE A 333 9.30 -12.07 -23.33
C PHE A 333 8.06 -11.83 -22.47
N THR A 334 6.91 -12.35 -22.91
CA THR A 334 5.62 -12.04 -22.32
C THR A 334 5.07 -13.19 -21.49
N TYR A 335 4.61 -12.88 -20.29
CA TYR A 335 3.77 -13.75 -19.49
C TYR A 335 2.28 -13.50 -19.80
N LEU A 336 1.50 -14.57 -19.89
CA LEU A 336 0.05 -14.47 -20.10
C LEU A 336 -0.71 -13.97 -18.85
N TRP A 337 -0.14 -14.16 -17.64
CA TRP A 337 -0.77 -13.79 -16.36
C TRP A 337 -2.26 -14.17 -16.31
N GLN A 338 -3.12 -13.19 -16.00
CA GLN A 338 -4.57 -13.34 -15.82
C GLN A 338 -5.31 -13.62 -17.14
N LEU A 339 -4.63 -13.60 -18.28
CA LEU A 339 -5.22 -13.89 -19.59
C LEU A 339 -5.13 -15.37 -19.96
N ALA A 340 -4.37 -16.19 -19.24
CA ALA A 340 -4.05 -17.57 -19.64
C ALA A 340 -5.29 -18.42 -19.98
N ASP A 341 -6.40 -18.19 -19.28
CA ASP A 341 -7.66 -18.92 -19.42
C ASP A 341 -8.78 -18.09 -20.08
N LEU A 342 -8.45 -16.89 -20.59
CA LEU A 342 -9.40 -16.00 -21.24
C LEU A 342 -9.22 -16.02 -22.77
N SER A 343 -10.28 -15.64 -23.49
CA SER A 343 -10.27 -15.52 -24.96
C SER A 343 -9.15 -14.62 -25.44
N ASP A 344 -8.90 -13.52 -24.73
CA ASP A 344 -7.90 -12.52 -25.10
C ASP A 344 -6.48 -13.09 -25.01
N GLY A 345 -6.25 -14.04 -24.09
CA GLY A 345 -4.99 -14.76 -23.99
C GLY A 345 -4.74 -15.74 -25.13
N SER A 346 -5.79 -16.21 -25.84
CA SER A 346 -5.63 -17.10 -26.99
C SER A 346 -4.97 -16.38 -28.18
N SER A 347 -5.36 -15.13 -28.44
CA SER A 347 -4.75 -14.26 -29.44
C SER A 347 -3.27 -14.03 -29.12
N LEU A 348 -2.96 -13.66 -27.87
CA LEU A 348 -1.57 -13.46 -27.45
C LEU A 348 -0.75 -14.75 -27.57
N ARG A 349 -1.30 -15.88 -27.10
CA ARG A 349 -0.62 -17.20 -27.18
C ARG A 349 -0.30 -17.59 -28.62
N SER A 350 -1.20 -17.30 -29.57
CA SER A 350 -0.99 -17.64 -30.99
C SER A 350 0.15 -16.86 -31.65
N SER A 351 0.51 -15.70 -31.09
CA SER A 351 1.53 -14.79 -31.60
C SER A 351 2.77 -14.70 -30.70
N LEU A 352 2.79 -15.40 -29.56
CA LEU A 352 3.91 -15.48 -28.63
C LEU A 352 5.04 -16.32 -29.22
N ARG A 353 6.21 -15.69 -29.39
CA ARG A 353 7.41 -16.33 -29.96
C ARG A 353 8.33 -16.91 -28.90
N ILE A 354 8.49 -16.18 -27.79
CA ILE A 354 9.32 -16.59 -26.67
C ILE A 354 8.76 -16.01 -25.38
N THR A 355 8.71 -16.82 -24.32
CA THR A 355 8.35 -16.37 -22.98
C THR A 355 9.57 -15.76 -22.29
N TRP A 356 9.36 -15.13 -21.15
CA TRP A 356 10.45 -14.60 -20.34
C TRP A 356 11.38 -15.72 -19.86
N GLU A 357 10.81 -16.76 -19.25
CA GLU A 357 11.53 -17.90 -18.67
C GLU A 357 12.33 -18.66 -19.72
N ALA A 358 11.76 -18.82 -20.92
CA ALA A 358 12.42 -19.52 -22.01
C ALA A 358 13.71 -18.80 -22.46
N PHE A 359 13.80 -17.48 -22.27
CA PHE A 359 14.98 -16.70 -22.64
C PHE A 359 15.93 -16.47 -21.46
N TRP A 360 15.40 -16.00 -20.33
CA TRP A 360 16.20 -15.58 -19.17
C TRP A 360 16.51 -16.71 -18.19
N GLY A 361 15.83 -17.86 -18.34
CA GLY A 361 16.06 -19.09 -17.57
C GLY A 361 15.12 -19.27 -16.37
N GLU A 362 14.51 -18.20 -15.84
CA GLU A 362 13.59 -18.24 -14.69
C GLU A 362 12.54 -17.11 -14.76
N PRO A 363 11.37 -17.24 -14.09
CA PRO A 363 10.41 -16.16 -13.96
C PRO A 363 10.90 -15.03 -13.04
N LEU A 364 10.71 -13.77 -13.45
CA LEU A 364 10.95 -12.57 -12.64
C LEU A 364 10.14 -12.58 -11.32
N THR A 365 8.92 -13.10 -11.38
CA THR A 365 8.02 -13.18 -10.23
C THR A 365 8.51 -14.17 -9.16
N GLU A 366 9.31 -15.16 -9.54
CA GLU A 366 9.91 -16.14 -8.63
C GLU A 366 11.29 -15.68 -8.12
N SER A 367 12.01 -14.85 -8.89
CA SER A 367 13.29 -14.27 -8.46
C SER A 367 13.18 -13.22 -7.35
N ALA A 368 11.98 -12.63 -7.14
CA ALA A 368 11.68 -11.78 -5.98
C ALA A 368 11.81 -12.51 -4.62
N GLY A 369 11.91 -13.86 -4.63
CA GLY A 369 12.17 -14.69 -3.45
C GLY A 369 13.59 -15.24 -3.33
N ARG A 370 14.53 -14.89 -4.24
CA ARG A 370 15.92 -15.34 -4.12
C ARG A 370 16.58 -14.73 -2.87
N ASP A 371 17.37 -15.53 -2.16
CA ASP A 371 18.28 -15.00 -1.14
C ASP A 371 19.13 -13.91 -1.81
N LYS A 372 19.27 -12.74 -1.19
CA LYS A 372 20.10 -11.61 -1.66
C LYS A 372 21.56 -12.01 -1.94
N LYS A 373 21.95 -13.24 -1.57
CA LYS A 373 23.24 -13.87 -1.86
C LYS A 373 23.32 -14.59 -3.21
N SER A 374 22.23 -14.76 -3.96
CA SER A 374 22.29 -15.36 -5.29
C SER A 374 23.09 -14.45 -6.24
N GLN A 375 24.03 -15.03 -6.99
CA GLN A 375 24.78 -14.30 -8.01
C GLN A 375 23.81 -13.75 -9.07
N PRO A 376 24.10 -12.57 -9.66
CA PRO A 376 23.33 -12.06 -10.78
C PRO A 376 23.29 -13.08 -11.91
N LEU A 377 22.17 -13.14 -12.62
CA LEU A 377 21.96 -14.11 -13.68
C LEU A 377 22.79 -13.77 -14.93
N TRP A 378 22.93 -12.47 -15.21
CA TRP A 378 23.56 -11.96 -16.43
C TRP A 378 24.40 -10.73 -16.10
N THR A 379 25.47 -10.49 -16.86
CA THR A 379 25.99 -9.13 -17.02
C THR A 379 25.22 -8.42 -18.14
N ILE A 380 25.28 -7.09 -18.19
CA ILE A 380 24.66 -6.33 -19.28
C ILE A 380 25.22 -6.77 -20.65
N ASP A 381 26.54 -6.93 -20.77
CA ASP A 381 27.18 -7.34 -22.02
C ASP A 381 26.69 -8.72 -22.49
N GLN A 382 26.53 -9.67 -21.57
CA GLN A 382 25.98 -10.99 -21.87
C GLN A 382 24.54 -10.89 -22.39
N ALA A 383 23.72 -10.06 -21.76
CA ALA A 383 22.33 -9.85 -22.18
C ALA A 383 22.24 -9.19 -23.56
N VAL A 384 23.03 -8.14 -23.81
CA VAL A 384 23.11 -7.48 -25.12
C VAL A 384 23.54 -8.47 -26.20
N TRP A 385 24.57 -9.28 -25.94
CA TRP A 385 25.04 -10.31 -26.86
C TRP A 385 23.95 -11.35 -27.17
N ALA A 386 23.28 -11.88 -26.14
CA ALA A 386 22.24 -12.90 -26.33
C ALA A 386 21.00 -12.36 -27.04
N LEU A 387 20.56 -11.14 -26.71
CA LEU A 387 19.45 -10.49 -27.41
C LEU A 387 19.79 -10.26 -28.89
N THR A 388 21.03 -9.84 -29.18
CA THR A 388 21.52 -9.66 -30.55
C THR A 388 21.54 -10.98 -31.31
N GLU A 389 22.10 -12.04 -30.73
CA GLU A 389 22.13 -13.36 -31.36
C GLU A 389 20.72 -13.95 -31.57
N TYR A 390 19.81 -13.73 -30.63
CA TYR A 390 18.43 -14.15 -30.76
C TYR A 390 17.71 -13.40 -31.89
N ALA A 391 17.83 -12.08 -31.94
CA ALA A 391 17.24 -11.29 -33.01
C ALA A 391 17.83 -11.61 -34.40
N ARG A 392 19.10 -12.04 -34.45
CA ARG A 392 19.72 -12.55 -35.69
C ARG A 392 19.14 -13.90 -36.14
N ARG A 393 18.48 -14.65 -35.27
CA ARG A 393 17.92 -15.97 -35.59
C ARG A 393 16.41 -15.96 -35.76
N GLU A 394 15.72 -15.01 -35.13
CA GLU A 394 14.27 -14.92 -35.12
C GLU A 394 13.71 -14.18 -36.36
N PRO A 395 13.13 -14.90 -37.35
CA PRO A 395 12.79 -14.31 -38.64
C PRO A 395 11.69 -13.24 -38.56
N PHE A 396 10.83 -13.29 -37.54
CA PHE A 396 9.83 -12.24 -37.36
C PHE A 396 10.48 -10.93 -36.91
N LEU A 397 11.37 -11.00 -35.92
CA LEU A 397 12.04 -9.82 -35.38
C LEU A 397 12.91 -9.15 -36.46
N GLN A 398 13.60 -9.93 -37.30
CA GLN A 398 14.34 -9.41 -38.45
C GLN A 398 13.48 -8.67 -39.48
N ARG A 399 12.27 -9.17 -39.72
CA ARG A 399 11.34 -8.62 -40.71
C ARG A 399 10.42 -7.54 -40.15
N SER A 400 10.38 -7.36 -38.84
CA SER A 400 9.61 -6.30 -38.21
C SER A 400 10.07 -4.92 -38.70
N GLU A 401 9.10 -4.04 -38.96
CA GLU A 401 9.36 -2.64 -39.31
C GLU A 401 9.55 -1.77 -38.06
N ALA A 402 8.96 -2.17 -36.93
CA ALA A 402 9.19 -1.54 -35.64
C ALA A 402 9.12 -2.53 -34.46
N ILE A 403 9.85 -2.21 -33.40
CA ILE A 403 9.77 -2.86 -32.10
C ILE A 403 9.06 -1.90 -31.14
N VAL A 404 8.01 -2.35 -30.47
CA VAL A 404 7.36 -1.62 -29.38
C VAL A 404 7.68 -2.33 -28.08
N CYS A 405 8.52 -1.72 -27.26
CA CYS A 405 8.91 -2.28 -25.97
C CYS A 405 8.25 -1.53 -24.82
N SER A 406 7.54 -2.24 -23.94
CA SER A 406 6.76 -1.65 -22.85
C SER A 406 7.42 -1.78 -21.47
N GLU A 407 8.01 -2.93 -21.16
CA GLU A 407 8.60 -3.18 -19.84
C GLU A 407 9.43 -4.46 -19.80
N PRO A 408 10.39 -4.55 -18.85
CA PRO A 408 10.87 -3.47 -17.99
C PRO A 408 11.72 -2.44 -18.78
N LEU A 409 11.91 -1.22 -18.25
CA LEU A 409 12.63 -0.16 -18.97
C LEU A 409 14.03 -0.62 -19.40
N TRP A 410 14.74 -1.34 -18.53
CA TRP A 410 16.09 -1.80 -18.83
C TRP A 410 16.13 -2.70 -20.06
N LEU A 411 15.13 -3.59 -20.25
CA LEU A 411 15.04 -4.45 -21.42
C LEU A 411 14.84 -3.60 -22.68
N CYS A 412 13.96 -2.61 -22.59
CA CYS A 412 13.70 -1.71 -23.70
C CYS A 412 14.93 -0.92 -24.12
N VAL A 413 15.76 -0.50 -23.16
CA VAL A 413 17.04 0.17 -23.43
C VAL A 413 18.04 -0.78 -24.08
N LEU A 414 18.19 -2.01 -23.58
CA LEU A 414 19.11 -3.00 -24.17
C LEU A 414 18.74 -3.39 -25.60
N LEU A 415 17.44 -3.41 -25.93
CA LEU A 415 16.99 -3.69 -27.29
C LEU A 415 17.47 -2.66 -28.32
N HIS A 416 17.84 -1.43 -27.94
CA HIS A 416 18.41 -0.44 -28.87
C HIS A 416 19.74 -0.89 -29.49
N PHE A 417 20.40 -1.89 -28.90
CA PHE A 417 21.63 -2.49 -29.44
C PHE A 417 21.33 -3.70 -30.36
N VAL A 418 20.07 -4.14 -30.40
CA VAL A 418 19.63 -5.34 -31.11
C VAL A 418 19.23 -4.97 -32.53
N GLY A 419 20.27 -4.70 -33.35
CA GLY A 419 20.15 -4.35 -34.76
C GLY A 419 19.77 -2.88 -35.02
N GLY A 420 20.01 -2.39 -36.24
CA GLY A 420 19.66 -1.02 -36.67
C GLY A 420 18.15 -0.77 -36.84
N LYS A 421 17.32 -1.49 -36.07
CA LYS A 421 15.86 -1.39 -36.09
C LYS A 421 15.41 -0.25 -35.19
N ARG A 422 14.30 0.38 -35.58
CA ARG A 422 13.69 1.45 -34.80
C ARG A 422 12.85 0.89 -33.68
N ILE A 423 12.98 1.53 -32.52
CA ILE A 423 12.35 1.08 -31.29
C ILE A 423 11.51 2.22 -30.75
N LEU A 424 10.23 1.92 -30.56
CA LEU A 424 9.32 2.72 -29.78
C LEU A 424 9.31 2.17 -28.36
N THR A 425 9.95 2.89 -27.45
CA THR A 425 9.99 2.55 -26.03
C THR A 425 8.81 3.20 -25.31
N ARG A 426 7.96 2.39 -24.71
CA ARG A 426 6.84 2.75 -23.86
C ARG A 426 7.22 2.49 -22.41
N ALA A 427 8.05 3.36 -21.83
CA ALA A 427 8.49 3.21 -20.44
C ALA A 427 7.30 3.09 -19.49
N SER A 428 7.17 1.92 -18.88
CA SER A 428 6.16 1.61 -17.88
C SER A 428 6.87 1.33 -16.56
N ALA A 429 6.43 1.96 -15.48
CA ALA A 429 6.73 1.47 -14.14
C ALA A 429 5.85 0.24 -13.87
N ALA A 430 6.13 -0.86 -14.57
CA ALA A 430 5.57 -2.16 -14.23
C ALA A 430 6.26 -2.60 -12.94
N GLY A 431 5.53 -2.54 -11.83
CA GLY A 431 6.05 -3.02 -10.57
C GLY A 431 5.53 -2.26 -9.38
N ARG A 432 5.86 -2.78 -8.20
CA ARG A 432 5.36 -2.35 -6.90
C ARG A 432 5.84 -0.96 -6.46
N VAL A 433 6.62 -0.28 -7.30
CA VAL A 433 7.49 0.82 -6.89
C VAL A 433 7.62 1.90 -7.96
N MET A 434 7.83 3.15 -7.54
CA MET A 434 8.42 4.20 -8.39
C MET A 434 9.93 3.94 -8.66
N CYS A 435 10.28 2.79 -9.21
CA CYS A 435 11.64 2.51 -9.64
C CYS A 435 11.63 2.16 -11.11
N LEU A 436 12.42 2.85 -11.94
CA LEU A 436 12.54 2.49 -13.35
C LEU A 436 13.36 1.20 -13.57
N LEU A 437 14.17 0.83 -12.57
CA LEU A 437 15.02 -0.36 -12.56
C LEU A 437 14.41 -1.49 -11.73
N VAL A 438 13.09 -1.68 -11.82
CA VAL A 438 12.41 -2.84 -11.23
C VAL A 438 13.08 -4.12 -11.72
N ASP A 439 13.34 -5.01 -10.77
CA ASP A 439 14.03 -6.30 -10.92
C ASP A 439 15.43 -6.28 -11.53
N PHE A 440 15.99 -5.10 -11.79
CA PHE A 440 17.35 -4.96 -12.35
C PHE A 440 18.40 -5.62 -11.46
N GLU A 441 18.33 -5.42 -10.14
CA GLU A 441 19.28 -6.04 -9.19
C GLU A 441 19.20 -7.57 -9.24
N GLN A 442 18.01 -8.15 -9.46
CA GLN A 442 17.86 -9.61 -9.53
C GLN A 442 18.48 -10.19 -10.81
N VAL A 443 18.35 -9.47 -11.92
CA VAL A 443 18.86 -9.92 -13.23
C VAL A 443 20.37 -9.66 -13.36
N PHE A 444 20.80 -8.43 -13.08
CA PHE A 444 22.16 -7.96 -13.35
C PHE A 444 23.02 -7.71 -12.12
N GLY A 445 22.40 -7.56 -10.96
CA GLY A 445 23.09 -7.16 -9.74
C GLY A 445 23.39 -5.66 -9.69
N ILE A 446 23.58 -5.16 -8.47
CA ILE A 446 23.81 -3.72 -8.23
C ILE A 446 25.16 -3.19 -8.75
N GLY A 447 26.05 -4.09 -9.17
CA GLY A 447 27.32 -3.75 -9.81
C GLY A 447 27.14 -3.19 -11.23
N GLU A 448 26.05 -3.58 -11.91
CA GLU A 448 25.82 -3.25 -13.32
C GLU A 448 25.03 -1.94 -13.53
N VAL A 449 24.60 -1.27 -12.45
CA VAL A 449 23.79 -0.05 -12.55
C VAL A 449 24.53 1.08 -13.28
N ASP A 450 25.84 1.24 -13.02
CA ASP A 450 26.65 2.25 -13.69
C ASP A 450 26.80 1.94 -15.19
N ASN A 451 26.97 0.65 -15.55
CA ASN A 451 27.00 0.19 -16.93
C ASN A 451 25.65 0.45 -17.63
N PHE A 452 24.53 0.23 -16.94
CA PHE A 452 23.20 0.54 -17.45
C PHE A 452 23.05 2.04 -17.76
N TRP A 453 23.46 2.91 -16.85
CA TRP A 453 23.40 4.35 -17.06
C TRP A 453 24.30 4.83 -18.20
N GLU A 454 25.48 4.23 -18.37
CA GLU A 454 26.34 4.49 -19.51
C GLU A 454 25.67 4.09 -20.83
N ILE A 455 25.04 2.92 -20.87
CA ILE A 455 24.24 2.49 -22.02
C ILE A 455 23.09 3.47 -22.31
N LEU A 456 22.33 3.89 -21.30
CA LEU A 456 21.23 4.83 -21.47
C LEU A 456 21.74 6.16 -22.04
N ARG A 457 22.91 6.63 -21.58
CA ARG A 457 23.57 7.84 -22.08
C ARG A 457 23.95 7.71 -23.56
N GLN A 458 24.43 6.55 -24.00
CA GLN A 458 24.78 6.30 -25.39
C GLN A 458 23.56 6.30 -26.32
N VAL A 459 22.42 5.79 -25.86
CA VAL A 459 21.18 5.78 -26.67
C VAL A 459 20.39 7.09 -26.56
N ARG A 460 20.59 7.89 -25.50
CA ARG A 460 19.87 9.16 -25.27
C ARG A 460 19.77 10.07 -26.50
N PRO A 461 20.85 10.34 -27.28
CA PRO A 461 20.77 11.18 -28.48
C PRO A 461 19.82 10.64 -29.55
N THR A 462 19.64 9.32 -29.63
CA THR A 462 18.79 8.67 -30.64
C THR A 462 17.31 8.64 -30.23
N LEU A 463 17.02 8.81 -28.93
CA LEU A 463 15.66 8.90 -28.36
C LEU A 463 14.88 10.15 -28.80
N HIS A 464 15.56 11.13 -29.40
CA HIS A 464 14.96 12.34 -29.96
C HIS A 464 14.85 12.29 -31.51
N GLY A 465 15.21 11.15 -32.12
CA GLY A 465 15.24 10.96 -33.58
C GLY A 465 14.52 9.69 -34.02
N SER A 466 15.28 8.70 -34.50
CA SER A 466 14.75 7.42 -35.02
C SER A 466 14.02 6.56 -33.99
N HIS A 467 14.18 6.86 -32.70
CA HIS A 467 13.56 6.15 -31.60
C HIS A 467 12.67 7.11 -30.84
N VAL A 468 11.56 6.59 -30.33
CA VAL A 468 10.56 7.39 -29.62
C VAL A 468 10.43 6.79 -28.23
N VAL A 469 10.53 7.61 -27.19
CA VAL A 469 10.31 7.21 -25.81
C VAL A 469 9.11 7.93 -25.23
N THR A 470 8.26 7.19 -24.55
CA THR A 470 7.09 7.71 -23.84
C THR A 470 6.95 7.06 -22.49
N ALA A 471 6.20 7.68 -21.59
CA ALA A 471 5.78 7.09 -20.34
C ALA A 471 4.31 6.64 -20.39
N THR A 472 4.00 5.46 -19.84
CA THR A 472 2.63 4.95 -19.74
C THR A 472 1.81 5.59 -18.60
N SER A 473 2.49 6.29 -17.69
CA SER A 473 1.89 7.07 -16.59
C SER A 473 2.65 8.36 -16.37
N ARG A 474 1.98 9.38 -15.83
CA ARG A 474 2.61 10.67 -15.54
C ARG A 474 3.76 10.51 -14.53
N ILE A 475 3.54 9.72 -13.48
CA ILE A 475 4.59 9.44 -12.50
C ILE A 475 5.83 8.79 -13.13
N THR A 476 5.69 7.90 -14.12
CA THR A 476 6.84 7.33 -14.83
C THR A 476 7.59 8.40 -15.64
N ALA A 477 6.90 9.37 -16.25
CA ALA A 477 7.53 10.48 -16.96
C ALA A 477 8.38 11.34 -16.00
N GLU A 478 7.80 11.70 -14.85
CA GLU A 478 8.49 12.47 -13.82
C GLU A 478 9.67 11.70 -13.22
N MET A 479 9.54 10.38 -13.05
CA MET A 479 10.64 9.52 -12.60
C MET A 479 11.78 9.44 -13.62
N LEU A 480 11.49 9.46 -14.93
CA LEU A 480 12.52 9.49 -15.98
C LEU A 480 13.28 10.81 -16.00
N ASP A 481 12.60 11.94 -15.80
CA ASP A 481 13.25 13.24 -15.67
C ASP A 481 14.07 13.30 -14.38
N TRP A 482 13.51 12.82 -13.26
CA TRP A 482 14.22 12.81 -11.97
C TRP A 482 15.44 11.87 -11.95
N GLN A 483 15.31 10.62 -12.42
CA GLN A 483 16.38 9.61 -12.39
C GLN A 483 17.41 9.80 -13.49
N ALA A 484 17.00 10.20 -14.70
CA ALA A 484 17.86 10.21 -15.89
C ALA A 484 17.92 11.57 -16.60
N GLY A 485 17.22 12.61 -16.12
CA GLY A 485 17.10 13.88 -16.84
C GLY A 485 16.42 13.73 -18.21
N LEU A 486 15.61 12.69 -18.39
CA LEU A 486 14.90 12.37 -19.63
C LEU A 486 13.45 12.82 -19.52
N ARG A 487 13.12 13.93 -20.19
CA ARG A 487 11.73 14.34 -20.38
C ARG A 487 11.13 13.54 -21.53
N VAL A 488 10.06 12.82 -21.23
CA VAL A 488 9.34 12.00 -22.21
C VAL A 488 7.85 12.32 -22.14
N PRO A 489 7.13 12.28 -23.27
CA PRO A 489 5.69 12.49 -23.26
C PRO A 489 4.96 11.42 -22.46
N TYR A 490 3.99 11.84 -21.66
CA TYR A 490 3.03 10.95 -21.03
C TYR A 490 1.90 10.59 -21.98
N VAL A 491 1.71 9.28 -22.19
CA VAL A 491 0.68 8.73 -23.08
C VAL A 491 -0.04 7.59 -22.36
N PRO A 492 -1.24 7.84 -21.78
CA PRO A 492 -1.93 6.87 -20.95
C PRO A 492 -2.37 5.62 -21.70
N PHE A 493 -2.72 4.57 -20.93
CA PHE A 493 -3.45 3.43 -21.44
C PHE A 493 -4.91 3.80 -21.77
N LEU A 494 -5.36 3.37 -22.95
CA LEU A 494 -6.73 3.50 -23.46
C LEU A 494 -7.59 2.25 -23.20
N SER A 495 -6.95 1.11 -22.91
CA SER A 495 -7.59 -0.20 -22.73
C SER A 495 -8.50 -0.58 -23.90
N LEU A 496 -8.03 -0.37 -25.14
CA LEU A 496 -8.82 -0.61 -26.35
C LEU A 496 -9.12 -2.09 -26.59
N HIS A 497 -8.32 -2.98 -26.00
CA HIS A 497 -8.59 -4.42 -25.97
C HIS A 497 -9.89 -4.75 -25.22
N VAL A 498 -10.34 -3.88 -24.31
CA VAL A 498 -11.56 -4.08 -23.53
C VAL A 498 -12.80 -3.67 -24.32
N LYS A 499 -13.54 -4.66 -24.81
CA LYS A 499 -14.78 -4.44 -25.58
C LYS A 499 -16.04 -4.39 -24.69
N ALA A 500 -15.97 -4.92 -23.47
CA ALA A 500 -17.08 -4.86 -22.51
C ALA A 500 -17.43 -3.41 -22.12
N ARG A 501 -18.70 -3.17 -21.79
CA ARG A 501 -19.22 -1.86 -21.38
C ARG A 501 -20.12 -2.05 -20.17
N TYR A 502 -20.08 -1.06 -19.27
CA TYR A 502 -20.87 -1.07 -18.04
C TYR A 502 -22.35 -1.38 -18.32
N ALA A 503 -22.78 -2.54 -17.82
CA ALA A 503 -24.10 -3.09 -18.02
C ALA A 503 -24.52 -3.80 -16.72
N PRO A 504 -24.75 -3.02 -15.64
CA PRO A 504 -24.98 -3.58 -14.32
C PRO A 504 -26.26 -4.43 -14.34
N VAL A 505 -26.11 -5.72 -14.08
CA VAL A 505 -27.21 -6.69 -13.90
C VAL A 505 -27.13 -7.39 -12.55
N ARG A 506 -25.99 -7.27 -11.85
CA ARG A 506 -25.80 -7.69 -10.46
C ARG A 506 -25.98 -6.49 -9.53
N ASP A 507 -26.70 -6.70 -8.43
CA ASP A 507 -26.79 -5.77 -7.30
C ASP A 507 -25.63 -6.00 -6.30
N GLU A 508 -24.45 -6.27 -6.86
CA GLU A 508 -23.23 -6.63 -6.14
C GLU A 508 -22.12 -5.64 -6.52
N VAL A 509 -21.22 -5.41 -5.58
CA VAL A 509 -20.03 -4.59 -5.75
C VAL A 509 -18.82 -5.50 -5.77
N LEU A 510 -18.02 -5.43 -6.84
CA LEU A 510 -16.81 -6.24 -6.95
C LEU A 510 -15.67 -5.60 -6.15
N PHE A 511 -15.04 -6.36 -5.27
CA PHE A 511 -13.87 -5.93 -4.51
C PHE A 511 -12.59 -6.48 -5.15
N PHE A 512 -11.82 -5.57 -5.75
CA PHE A 512 -10.63 -5.92 -6.52
C PHE A 512 -9.43 -6.22 -5.61
N ARG A 513 -8.65 -7.25 -5.93
CA ARG A 513 -7.39 -7.61 -5.23
C ARG A 513 -7.54 -7.85 -3.71
N SER A 514 -8.62 -8.52 -3.31
CA SER A 514 -8.86 -8.95 -1.91
C SER A 514 -7.77 -9.83 -1.30
N LEU A 515 -6.87 -10.38 -2.10
CA LEU A 515 -5.82 -11.31 -1.64
C LEU A 515 -4.47 -10.65 -1.36
N LEU A 516 -4.29 -9.36 -1.70
CA LEU A 516 -3.09 -8.62 -1.27
C LEU A 516 -3.10 -8.45 0.25
N PRO A 517 -1.96 -8.45 0.96
CA PRO A 517 -1.93 -8.40 2.42
C PRO A 517 -2.82 -7.28 3.02
N ALA A 518 -2.66 -6.04 2.55
CA ALA A 518 -3.48 -4.91 2.98
C ALA A 518 -4.96 -5.03 2.54
N GLY A 519 -5.21 -5.61 1.36
CA GLY A 519 -6.55 -5.81 0.82
C GLY A 519 -7.34 -6.91 1.54
N ALA A 520 -6.67 -7.95 2.03
CA ALA A 520 -7.28 -9.02 2.81
C ALA A 520 -7.77 -8.51 4.16
N THR A 521 -6.95 -7.69 4.83
CA THR A 521 -7.35 -6.99 6.06
C THR A 521 -8.49 -6.03 5.78
N PHE A 522 -8.43 -5.29 4.66
CA PHE A 522 -9.53 -4.40 4.25
C PHE A 522 -10.86 -5.12 4.12
N HIS A 523 -10.84 -6.22 3.37
CA HIS A 523 -12.02 -7.02 3.10
C HIS A 523 -12.60 -7.66 4.37
N ARG A 524 -11.77 -8.11 5.32
CA ARG A 524 -12.25 -8.67 6.59
C ARG A 524 -13.05 -7.67 7.41
N VAL A 525 -12.56 -6.43 7.55
CA VAL A 525 -13.28 -5.39 8.29
C VAL A 525 -14.55 -4.97 7.55
N LEU A 526 -14.53 -4.88 6.22
CA LEU A 526 -15.76 -4.64 5.45
C LEU A 526 -16.83 -5.66 5.80
N ARG A 527 -16.49 -6.96 5.84
CA ARG A 527 -17.43 -8.03 6.21
C ARG A 527 -17.94 -7.90 7.64
N LEU A 528 -17.12 -7.43 8.59
CA LEU A 528 -17.55 -7.19 9.96
C LEU A 528 -18.56 -6.03 10.04
N ILE A 529 -18.29 -4.91 9.37
CA ILE A 529 -19.19 -3.74 9.35
C ILE A 529 -20.48 -4.09 8.58
N GLU A 530 -20.37 -4.86 7.49
CA GLU A 530 -21.52 -5.35 6.74
C GLU A 530 -22.41 -6.25 7.61
N ALA A 531 -21.82 -7.16 8.40
CA ALA A 531 -22.57 -8.00 9.34
C ALA A 531 -23.29 -7.16 10.43
N GLU A 532 -22.63 -6.12 10.95
CA GLU A 532 -23.24 -5.17 11.89
C GLU A 532 -24.43 -4.43 11.26
N ARG A 533 -24.28 -3.95 10.02
CA ARG A 533 -25.37 -3.26 9.29
C ARG A 533 -26.54 -4.18 8.98
N GLN A 534 -26.26 -5.40 8.53
CA GLN A 534 -27.29 -6.41 8.26
C GLN A 534 -28.09 -6.74 9.53
N ALA A 535 -27.46 -6.73 10.69
CA ALA A 535 -28.15 -6.88 11.97
C ALA A 535 -29.05 -5.67 12.32
N ALA A 536 -28.79 -4.49 11.76
CA ALA A 536 -29.47 -3.23 12.10
C ALA A 536 -30.60 -2.82 11.14
N GLY A 537 -30.71 -3.38 9.92
CA GLY A 537 -31.74 -2.98 8.96
C GLY A 537 -31.43 -3.34 7.49
N PRO A 538 -32.18 -2.79 6.51
CA PRO A 538 -32.03 -3.16 5.10
C PRO A 538 -30.61 -2.93 4.60
N SER A 539 -30.07 -3.93 3.92
CA SER A 539 -28.68 -4.03 3.49
C SER A 539 -28.39 -3.17 2.26
N GLY A 540 -27.24 -2.49 2.24
CA GLY A 540 -26.63 -2.01 0.99
C GLY A 540 -26.22 -3.16 0.07
N PRO A 541 -25.63 -2.87 -1.11
CA PRO A 541 -25.23 -3.90 -2.05
C PRO A 541 -24.16 -4.83 -1.45
N SER A 542 -24.22 -6.11 -1.79
CA SER A 542 -23.27 -7.10 -1.28
C SER A 542 -21.89 -6.91 -1.91
N ILE A 543 -20.83 -6.98 -1.09
CA ILE A 543 -19.45 -6.85 -1.56
C ILE A 543 -18.86 -8.24 -1.84
N VAL A 544 -18.47 -8.49 -3.08
CA VAL A 544 -17.92 -9.77 -3.54
C VAL A 544 -16.44 -9.63 -3.85
N ALA A 545 -15.61 -10.37 -3.12
CA ALA A 545 -14.17 -10.43 -3.39
C ALA A 545 -13.84 -11.11 -4.73
N MET A 546 -12.98 -10.48 -5.53
CA MET A 546 -12.39 -11.10 -6.72
C MET A 546 -11.29 -12.09 -6.32
N THR A 547 -11.68 -13.33 -6.06
CA THR A 547 -10.76 -14.43 -5.67
C THR A 547 -10.19 -15.21 -6.86
N ARG A 548 -10.77 -15.04 -8.05
CA ARG A 548 -10.33 -15.64 -9.32
C ARG A 548 -10.31 -14.59 -10.43
N ALA A 549 -9.60 -14.89 -11.52
CA ALA A 549 -9.76 -14.14 -12.76
C ALA A 549 -11.21 -14.29 -13.28
N ILE A 550 -11.79 -13.18 -13.73
CA ILE A 550 -13.13 -13.11 -14.34
C ILE A 550 -13.03 -12.32 -15.65
N SER A 551 -13.96 -12.55 -16.57
CA SER A 551 -13.94 -11.85 -17.87
C SER A 551 -14.32 -10.38 -17.72
N TYR A 552 -14.04 -9.58 -18.75
CA TYR A 552 -14.44 -8.17 -18.79
C TYR A 552 -15.96 -8.00 -18.79
N GLU A 553 -16.71 -8.90 -19.43
CA GLU A 553 -18.18 -8.92 -19.42
C GLU A 553 -18.71 -9.22 -18.01
N GLU A 554 -18.09 -10.19 -17.31
CA GLU A 554 -18.45 -10.47 -15.92
C GLU A 554 -18.16 -9.25 -15.03
N MET A 555 -17.00 -8.58 -15.18
CA MET A 555 -16.70 -7.34 -14.45
C MET A 555 -17.71 -6.23 -14.72
N ALA A 556 -18.09 -6.02 -15.99
CA ALA A 556 -19.03 -4.98 -16.39
C ALA A 556 -20.47 -5.21 -15.90
N SER A 557 -20.78 -6.42 -15.42
CA SER A 557 -22.09 -6.79 -14.87
C SER A 557 -22.32 -6.36 -13.42
N PHE A 558 -21.26 -5.98 -12.69
CA PHE A 558 -21.35 -5.48 -11.32
C PHE A 558 -21.85 -4.03 -11.26
N GLN A 559 -22.48 -3.64 -10.16
CA GLN A 559 -22.98 -2.28 -9.96
C GLN A 559 -21.83 -1.26 -9.88
N ALA A 560 -20.74 -1.62 -9.20
CA ALA A 560 -19.53 -0.84 -9.05
C ALA A 560 -18.34 -1.75 -8.69
N VAL A 561 -17.14 -1.17 -8.67
CA VAL A 561 -15.91 -1.83 -8.20
C VAL A 561 -15.30 -1.02 -7.07
N VAL A 562 -14.91 -1.68 -5.99
CA VAL A 562 -13.98 -1.14 -5.00
C VAL A 562 -12.58 -1.57 -5.40
N MET A 563 -11.71 -0.62 -5.71
CA MET A 563 -10.36 -0.88 -6.18
C MET A 563 -9.34 -0.25 -5.23
N LEU A 564 -8.62 -1.09 -4.51
CA LEU A 564 -7.48 -0.63 -3.70
C LEU A 564 -6.22 -0.53 -4.57
N PRO A 565 -5.51 0.62 -4.53
CA PRO A 565 -4.25 0.73 -5.23
C PRO A 565 -3.22 -0.23 -4.62
N HIS A 566 -2.27 -0.65 -5.44
CA HIS A 566 -1.12 -1.45 -5.00
C HIS A 566 0.14 -1.04 -5.76
N ILE A 567 -0.02 -0.16 -6.75
CA ILE A 567 1.01 0.44 -7.59
C ILE A 567 0.53 1.82 -8.07
N PRO A 568 1.44 2.74 -8.41
CA PRO A 568 1.09 4.08 -8.90
C PRO A 568 0.27 4.12 -10.19
N ASN A 569 0.46 3.14 -11.08
CA ASN A 569 -0.30 2.99 -12.32
C ASN A 569 -0.71 1.53 -12.51
N ALA A 570 -1.99 1.21 -12.28
CA ALA A 570 -2.52 -0.12 -12.53
C ALA A 570 -3.23 -0.20 -13.89
N LEU A 571 -2.80 -1.08 -14.77
CA LEU A 571 -3.50 -1.30 -16.06
C LEU A 571 -4.99 -1.63 -15.85
N ARG A 572 -5.31 -2.38 -14.79
CA ARG A 572 -6.69 -2.73 -14.47
C ARG A 572 -7.58 -1.53 -14.08
N LEU A 573 -6.98 -0.45 -13.54
CA LEU A 573 -7.69 0.82 -13.35
C LEU A 573 -8.13 1.36 -14.71
N SER A 574 -7.22 1.38 -15.69
CA SER A 574 -7.51 1.81 -17.06
C SER A 574 -8.57 0.92 -17.72
N ASP A 575 -8.50 -0.39 -17.53
CA ASP A 575 -9.49 -1.34 -18.08
C ASP A 575 -10.90 -1.05 -17.57
N CYS A 576 -11.07 -0.92 -16.25
CA CYS A 576 -12.37 -0.64 -15.66
C CYS A 576 -12.87 0.77 -16.01
N TYR A 577 -11.93 1.72 -16.12
CA TYR A 577 -12.25 3.06 -16.57
C TYR A 577 -12.79 3.07 -18.01
N ALA A 578 -12.15 2.34 -18.92
CA ALA A 578 -12.56 2.22 -20.32
C ALA A 578 -13.90 1.48 -20.51
N MET A 579 -14.26 0.58 -19.58
CA MET A 579 -15.61 -0.01 -19.54
C MET A 579 -16.68 0.99 -19.10
N GLY A 580 -16.30 2.12 -18.49
CA GLY A 580 -17.22 3.03 -17.80
C GLY A 580 -17.79 2.44 -16.51
N LEU A 581 -17.08 1.50 -15.88
CA LEU A 581 -17.52 0.83 -14.65
C LEU A 581 -17.26 1.75 -13.45
N PRO A 582 -18.25 2.17 -12.65
CA PRO A 582 -18.01 3.07 -11.52
C PRO A 582 -16.99 2.51 -10.53
N LEU A 583 -16.01 3.35 -10.18
CA LEU A 583 -14.85 2.96 -9.38
C LEU A 583 -14.81 3.69 -8.04
N PHE A 584 -14.91 2.94 -6.95
CA PHE A 584 -14.64 3.41 -5.61
C PHE A 584 -13.17 3.15 -5.26
N ILE A 585 -12.43 4.22 -4.95
CA ILE A 585 -11.02 4.16 -4.57
C ILE A 585 -10.80 4.89 -3.24
N PRO A 586 -9.79 4.53 -2.44
CA PRO A 586 -9.49 5.29 -1.25
C PRO A 586 -9.08 6.71 -1.65
N GLY A 587 -9.61 7.71 -0.95
CA GLY A 587 -9.15 9.10 -1.01
C GLY A 587 -7.99 9.34 -0.05
N GLU A 588 -7.48 10.57 -0.04
CA GLU A 588 -6.54 10.96 1.01
C GLU A 588 -7.23 11.00 2.37
N PRO A 589 -6.50 10.63 3.44
CA PRO A 589 -5.13 10.11 3.42
C PRO A 589 -5.03 8.59 3.16
N LEU A 590 -6.17 7.89 3.20
CA LEU A 590 -6.26 6.42 3.15
C LEU A 590 -5.50 5.79 1.98
N ILE A 591 -5.48 6.45 0.82
CA ILE A 591 -4.78 5.98 -0.39
C ILE A 591 -3.29 5.67 -0.16
N HIS A 592 -2.62 6.41 0.73
CA HIS A 592 -1.19 6.24 0.98
C HIS A 592 -0.82 4.93 1.68
N LYS A 593 -1.78 4.24 2.30
CA LYS A 593 -1.60 2.89 2.87
C LYS A 593 -1.55 1.80 1.79
N PHE A 594 -2.05 2.10 0.61
CA PHE A 594 -2.30 1.10 -0.44
C PHE A 594 -1.37 1.30 -1.64
N ILE A 595 -1.20 2.55 -2.08
CA ILE A 595 -0.46 2.87 -3.31
C ILE A 595 1.07 2.75 -3.16
N TRP A 596 1.59 2.85 -1.94
CA TRP A 596 3.02 2.79 -1.61
C TRP A 596 3.30 1.53 -0.78
N PRO A 597 3.35 0.33 -1.39
CA PRO A 597 3.61 -0.90 -0.65
C PRO A 597 5.01 -0.88 -0.02
N ASP A 598 5.13 -1.49 1.16
CA ASP A 598 6.37 -1.58 1.95
C ASP A 598 7.36 -2.61 1.37
N ASP A 599 7.66 -2.52 0.08
CA ASP A 599 8.67 -3.38 -0.54
C ASP A 599 10.07 -2.77 -0.31
N PRO A 600 11.01 -3.51 0.30
CA PRO A 600 12.37 -3.02 0.50
C PRO A 600 13.02 -2.82 -0.87
N LEU A 601 13.28 -1.56 -1.21
CA LEU A 601 13.82 -1.25 -2.51
C LEU A 601 15.29 -1.64 -2.63
N PRO A 602 15.74 -2.08 -3.81
CA PRO A 602 17.17 -2.18 -4.10
C PRO A 602 17.85 -0.84 -3.77
N LEU A 603 19.12 -0.86 -3.33
CA LEU A 603 19.81 0.32 -2.78
C LEU A 603 19.63 1.56 -3.68
N LEU A 604 18.72 2.42 -3.22
CA LEU A 604 18.18 3.56 -3.96
C LEU A 604 19.21 4.63 -4.32
N SER A 605 20.35 4.65 -3.63
CA SER A 605 21.44 5.58 -3.89
C SER A 605 22.05 5.44 -5.29
N LYS A 606 21.91 4.28 -5.94
CA LYS A 606 22.38 4.05 -7.32
C LYS A 606 21.29 4.20 -8.39
N ALA A 607 20.04 4.43 -7.98
CA ALA A 607 18.91 4.49 -8.91
C ALA A 607 18.83 5.78 -9.74
N ARG A 608 19.83 6.68 -9.61
CA ARG A 608 19.91 7.94 -10.34
C ARG A 608 21.17 7.98 -11.20
N MET A 609 21.01 8.40 -12.44
CA MET A 609 22.11 8.62 -13.37
C MET A 609 23.03 9.73 -12.83
N PRO A 610 24.37 9.53 -12.80
CA PRO A 610 25.30 10.46 -12.13
C PRO A 610 25.24 11.92 -12.61
N ASP A 611 24.90 12.14 -13.88
CA ASP A 611 24.78 13.45 -14.54
C ASP A 611 23.32 13.90 -14.71
N ALA A 612 22.34 13.19 -14.13
CA ALA A 612 20.97 13.68 -14.09
C ALA A 612 20.95 15.03 -13.33
N PRO A 613 20.37 16.11 -13.88
CA PRO A 613 20.44 17.44 -13.30
C PRO A 613 20.05 17.40 -11.83
N SER A 614 20.90 17.88 -10.92
CA SER A 614 20.72 17.86 -9.46
C SER A 614 19.52 18.67 -8.94
N ASP A 615 18.60 19.07 -9.81
CA ASP A 615 17.94 20.37 -9.73
C ASP A 615 16.54 20.36 -9.13
N VAL A 616 16.35 21.31 -8.20
CA VAL A 616 15.27 22.29 -7.95
C VAL A 616 13.84 22.03 -8.45
N ARG A 617 13.64 21.38 -9.61
CA ARG A 617 12.32 21.14 -10.21
C ARG A 617 11.46 20.18 -9.40
N PHE A 618 12.10 19.23 -8.73
CA PHE A 618 11.44 18.26 -7.87
C PHE A 618 11.70 18.67 -6.41
N PRO A 619 10.75 19.30 -5.71
CA PRO A 619 10.94 19.71 -4.33
C PRO A 619 11.06 18.52 -3.37
N ARG A 620 10.73 17.30 -3.84
CA ARG A 620 10.65 16.08 -3.04
C ARG A 620 11.26 14.90 -3.79
N SER A 621 12.09 14.12 -3.09
CA SER A 621 12.69 12.90 -3.64
C SER A 621 11.65 11.77 -3.71
N PRO A 622 11.57 11.02 -4.82
CA PRO A 622 10.73 9.82 -4.91
C PRO A 622 11.29 8.66 -4.08
N LEU A 623 12.57 8.71 -3.70
CA LEU A 623 13.28 7.59 -3.08
C LEU A 623 13.29 7.65 -1.56
N GLU A 624 13.29 8.85 -0.96
CA GLU A 624 13.44 9.04 0.48
C GLU A 624 12.36 8.32 1.29
N PHE A 625 11.11 8.42 0.85
CA PHE A 625 10.00 7.78 1.54
C PHE A 625 9.89 6.29 1.31
N GLN A 626 10.62 5.77 0.33
CA GLN A 626 10.62 4.35 -0.03
C GLN A 626 11.81 3.60 0.60
N SER A 627 12.96 4.25 0.84
CA SER A 627 14.12 3.62 1.50
C SER A 627 13.93 3.42 2.99
N GLU A 628 13.22 4.32 3.67
CA GLU A 628 13.03 4.28 5.12
C GLU A 628 11.72 3.58 5.55
N GLY A 629 11.00 3.01 4.58
CA GLY A 629 10.17 1.80 4.64
C GLY A 629 8.95 1.74 5.56
N ARG A 630 8.81 2.54 6.62
CA ARG A 630 7.70 2.39 7.60
C ARG A 630 7.19 3.68 8.22
N ARG A 631 7.88 4.81 8.00
CA ARG A 631 7.63 6.07 8.71
C ARG A 631 6.75 7.01 7.90
N PHE A 632 5.47 6.65 7.70
CA PHE A 632 4.52 7.53 6.99
C PHE A 632 4.56 8.98 7.54
N TYR A 633 4.62 9.13 8.86
CA TYR A 633 4.68 10.43 9.54
C TYR A 633 5.88 11.31 9.13
N LYS A 634 7.00 10.69 8.72
CA LYS A 634 8.23 11.39 8.31
C LYS A 634 8.12 11.91 6.87
N PHE A 635 7.47 11.15 5.99
CA PHE A 635 7.49 11.42 4.55
C PHE A 635 6.14 11.76 3.94
N ARG A 636 5.31 12.46 4.73
CA ARG A 636 3.96 12.85 4.34
C ARG A 636 3.96 13.82 3.15
N GLU A 637 4.95 14.70 3.07
CA GLU A 637 5.07 15.71 2.01
C GLU A 637 5.46 15.06 0.69
N GLU A 638 6.45 14.16 0.71
CA GLU A 638 6.91 13.41 -0.45
C GLU A 638 5.80 12.48 -0.98
N ARG A 639 5.11 11.75 -0.09
CA ARG A 639 4.03 10.84 -0.48
C ARG A 639 2.86 11.58 -1.13
N HIS A 640 2.48 12.74 -0.61
CA HIS A 640 1.46 13.59 -1.20
C HIS A 640 1.94 14.17 -2.54
N TYR A 641 3.15 14.73 -2.57
CA TYR A 641 3.74 15.29 -3.79
C TYR A 641 3.81 14.28 -4.94
N TRP A 642 4.14 13.01 -4.67
CA TRP A 642 4.20 11.99 -5.72
C TRP A 642 2.85 11.37 -6.06
N LEU A 643 1.87 11.39 -5.14
CA LEU A 643 0.51 10.88 -5.38
C LEU A 643 -0.18 11.63 -6.52
N GLN A 644 0.04 12.94 -6.63
CA GLN A 644 -0.61 13.79 -7.62
C GLN A 644 -0.31 13.40 -9.08
N TYR A 645 0.78 12.66 -9.31
CA TYR A 645 1.18 12.16 -10.63
C TYR A 645 0.66 10.75 -10.95
N THR A 646 -0.17 10.17 -10.08
CA THR A 646 -0.68 8.82 -10.23
C THR A 646 -2.01 8.81 -11.00
N GLU A 647 -2.31 7.73 -11.72
CA GLU A 647 -3.59 7.59 -12.42
C GLU A 647 -4.80 7.61 -11.46
N TRP A 648 -4.58 7.25 -10.19
CA TRP A 648 -5.57 7.30 -9.13
C TRP A 648 -5.99 8.73 -8.77
N TRP A 649 -5.12 9.71 -9.06
CA TRP A 649 -5.37 11.12 -8.82
C TRP A 649 -5.78 11.86 -10.09
N LEU A 650 -5.12 11.55 -11.22
CA LEU A 650 -5.30 12.26 -12.48
C LEU A 650 -6.62 11.92 -13.20
N ARG A 651 -7.16 10.72 -12.99
CA ARG A 651 -8.40 10.31 -13.70
C ARG A 651 -9.63 10.94 -13.04
N PRO A 652 -10.44 11.71 -13.79
CA PRO A 652 -11.66 12.30 -13.25
C PRO A 652 -12.73 11.22 -13.07
N HIS A 653 -13.75 11.53 -12.27
CA HIS A 653 -14.93 10.70 -12.02
C HIS A 653 -14.68 9.41 -11.22
N LEU A 654 -13.49 9.26 -10.63
CA LEU A 654 -13.26 8.26 -9.59
C LEU A 654 -14.00 8.68 -8.30
N LEU A 655 -14.61 7.71 -7.62
CA LEU A 655 -15.38 7.94 -6.39
C LEU A 655 -14.48 7.66 -5.19
N HIS A 656 -14.06 8.72 -4.51
CA HIS A 656 -13.14 8.58 -3.37
C HIS A 656 -13.89 8.26 -2.08
N PHE A 657 -13.31 7.41 -1.22
CA PHE A 657 -13.78 7.20 0.15
C PHE A 657 -12.66 7.37 1.18
N SER A 658 -12.97 7.89 2.37
CA SER A 658 -12.00 8.18 3.43
C SER A 658 -11.85 7.08 4.46
N SER A 659 -12.83 6.17 4.56
CA SER A 659 -12.84 5.02 5.49
C SER A 659 -13.71 3.87 4.96
N ALA A 660 -13.64 2.70 5.60
CA ALA A 660 -14.54 1.59 5.31
C ALA A 660 -16.03 1.94 5.56
N ARG A 661 -16.33 2.76 6.59
CA ARG A 661 -17.70 3.20 6.88
C ARG A 661 -18.20 4.18 5.83
N ASP A 662 -17.39 5.17 5.47
CA ASP A 662 -17.69 6.12 4.39
C ASP A 662 -17.92 5.40 3.05
N LEU A 663 -17.10 4.38 2.74
CA LEU A 663 -17.32 3.53 1.57
C LEU A 663 -18.72 2.87 1.62
N LEU A 664 -19.07 2.25 2.74
CA LEU A 664 -20.37 1.57 2.87
C LEU A 664 -21.55 2.56 2.86
N ASP A 665 -21.41 3.76 3.42
CA ASP A 665 -22.42 4.83 3.34
C ASP A 665 -22.62 5.26 1.88
N LYS A 666 -21.51 5.54 1.17
CA LYS A 666 -21.55 5.90 -0.25
C LYS A 666 -22.14 4.81 -1.12
N LEU A 667 -21.82 3.53 -0.87
CA LEU A 667 -22.39 2.39 -1.59
C LEU A 667 -23.90 2.26 -1.35
N ALA A 668 -24.38 2.51 -0.13
CA ALA A 668 -25.81 2.48 0.18
C ALA A 668 -26.59 3.59 -0.54
N GLU A 669 -25.97 4.74 -0.74
CA GLU A 669 -26.56 5.89 -1.45
C GLU A 669 -26.30 5.86 -2.97
N PHE A 670 -25.56 4.87 -3.49
CA PHE A 670 -25.08 4.87 -4.86
C PHE A 670 -26.15 4.48 -5.89
N ALA A 671 -26.95 5.46 -6.31
CA ALA A 671 -27.93 5.31 -7.39
C ALA A 671 -27.43 5.81 -8.77
N GLN A 672 -26.32 6.53 -8.82
CA GLN A 672 -25.88 7.32 -9.99
C GLN A 672 -24.92 6.59 -10.94
N GLY A 673 -24.86 5.25 -10.90
CA GLY A 673 -23.89 4.45 -11.66
C GLY A 673 -23.84 4.77 -13.15
N ARG A 674 -25.00 4.95 -13.80
CA ARG A 674 -25.08 5.30 -15.23
C ARG A 674 -24.55 6.69 -15.55
N THR A 675 -24.77 7.66 -14.65
CA THR A 675 -24.27 9.03 -14.81
C THR A 675 -22.75 9.07 -14.72
N VAL A 676 -22.18 8.42 -13.69
CA VAL A 676 -20.72 8.29 -13.51
C VAL A 676 -20.12 7.58 -14.72
N SER A 677 -20.71 6.46 -15.15
CA SER A 677 -20.29 5.71 -16.33
C SER A 677 -20.24 6.56 -17.60
N ALA A 678 -21.31 7.33 -17.89
CA ALA A 678 -21.35 8.20 -19.06
C ALA A 678 -20.26 9.28 -19.01
N ALA A 679 -20.00 9.87 -17.85
CA ALA A 679 -18.94 10.87 -17.68
C ALA A 679 -17.55 10.26 -17.92
N MET A 680 -17.27 9.07 -17.37
CA MET A 680 -16.03 8.33 -17.61
C MET A 680 -15.83 8.00 -19.09
N LEU A 681 -16.86 7.50 -19.77
CA LEU A 681 -16.81 7.16 -21.19
C LEU A 681 -16.59 8.39 -22.09
N ASN A 682 -17.22 9.53 -21.75
CA ASN A 682 -16.99 10.79 -22.46
C ASN A 682 -15.54 11.27 -22.31
N HIS A 683 -14.99 11.20 -21.10
CA HIS A 683 -13.59 11.50 -20.84
C HIS A 683 -12.65 10.55 -21.60
N GLN A 684 -12.94 9.25 -21.56
CA GLN A 684 -12.17 8.22 -22.29
C GLN A 684 -12.19 8.46 -23.80
N ALA A 685 -13.33 8.88 -24.37
CA ALA A 685 -13.43 9.20 -25.79
C ALA A 685 -12.55 10.40 -26.18
N LYS A 686 -12.46 11.43 -25.33
CA LYS A 686 -11.55 12.55 -25.54
C LYS A 686 -10.09 12.11 -25.49
N MET A 687 -9.72 11.35 -24.44
CA MET A 687 -8.37 10.82 -24.27
C MET A 687 -7.95 9.92 -25.45
N ARG A 688 -8.89 9.13 -25.99
CA ARG A 688 -8.65 8.27 -27.16
C ARG A 688 -8.18 9.07 -28.36
N THR A 689 -8.82 10.19 -28.68
CA THR A 689 -8.40 11.03 -29.81
C THR A 689 -6.95 11.50 -29.63
N ASP A 690 -6.65 12.09 -28.48
CA ASP A 690 -5.33 12.65 -28.18
C ASP A 690 -4.22 11.58 -28.24
N VAL A 691 -4.47 10.41 -27.66
CA VAL A 691 -3.50 9.30 -27.64
C VAL A 691 -3.35 8.66 -29.02
N LEU A 692 -4.42 8.49 -29.80
CA LEU A 692 -4.30 7.94 -31.15
C LEU A 692 -3.57 8.89 -32.10
N ASP A 693 -3.76 10.21 -31.97
CA ASP A 693 -2.98 11.21 -32.70
C ASP A 693 -1.48 11.13 -32.35
N TYR A 694 -1.19 10.91 -31.07
CA TYR A 694 0.17 10.62 -30.62
C TYR A 694 0.74 9.37 -31.31
N TRP A 695 0.02 8.24 -31.28
CA TRP A 695 0.50 6.99 -31.87
C TRP A 695 0.72 7.10 -33.38
N ARG A 696 -0.19 7.77 -34.10
CA ARG A 696 -0.02 8.08 -35.52
C ARG A 696 1.28 8.84 -35.76
N SER A 697 1.51 9.90 -34.98
CA SER A 697 2.71 10.72 -35.10
C SER A 697 3.98 9.90 -34.79
N GLY A 698 4.01 9.17 -33.68
CA GLY A 698 5.15 8.32 -33.30
C GLY A 698 5.46 7.23 -34.34
N LEU A 699 4.43 6.60 -34.91
CA LEU A 699 4.58 5.62 -35.99
C LEU A 699 5.06 6.25 -37.29
N SER A 700 4.54 7.42 -37.67
CA SER A 700 5.03 8.14 -38.85
C SER A 700 6.51 8.47 -38.70
N ALA A 701 6.94 8.90 -37.51
CA ALA A 701 8.36 9.10 -37.18
C ALA A 701 9.17 7.82 -37.40
N ALA A 702 8.70 6.74 -36.80
CA ALA A 702 9.36 5.44 -36.84
C ALA A 702 9.43 4.89 -38.28
N LEU A 703 8.50 5.23 -39.17
CA LEU A 703 8.46 4.70 -40.53
C LEU A 703 9.06 5.64 -41.60
N ALA A 704 9.23 6.93 -41.32
CA ALA A 704 9.64 7.95 -42.30
C ALA A 704 10.98 7.70 -43.01
N ASP A 705 11.92 7.00 -42.38
CA ASP A 705 13.22 6.69 -42.97
C ASP A 705 13.31 5.25 -43.50
N TRP A 706 12.21 4.49 -43.47
CA TRP A 706 12.14 3.22 -44.20
C TRP A 706 11.92 3.44 -45.71
N ALA A 707 11.35 4.58 -46.08
CA ALA A 707 11.03 4.92 -47.47
C ALA A 707 12.21 5.56 -48.24
N GLY A 708 13.35 5.81 -47.59
CA GLY A 708 14.55 6.39 -48.21
C GLY A 708 15.69 5.40 -48.20
#